data_AF-A0A183BZZ4-F1
#
_entry.id   AF-A0A183BZZ4-F1
#
_cell.length_a   1.000
_cell.length_b   1.000
_cell.length_c   1.000
_cell.angle_alpha   90.00
_cell.angle_beta   90.00
_cell.angle_gamma   90.00
#
_symmetry.space_group_name_H-M   'P 1'
#
loop_
_entity.id
_entity.type
_entity.pdbx_description
1 polymer ?
#
loop_
_entity_poly.entity_id
_entity_poly.type
_entity_poly.pdbx_seq_one_letter_code
_entity_poly.pdbx_strand_id
1 'polypeptide(L)'
;MLPSLLALLFTTSLILVHGTEGVSPVNVLLHDASTLHVWVRPAKKGDVAKAYLCPPTEVGTIEQSEQLIAECKQYSSDLWHDFVEINDKTAGAYTLTWTETTHVSLVYVFEPKTREATISELHLAGTATRVALTGLRMDCTICSTNTFHTLYNGKNPSVAVPYWDSALDGRLPNPADSIMWSNLFMGTPSGSGTIADGPLASWVTPSGGPIRRQLGGAGALFTEQQIAALIRTPQISQILAFTSQRGAGCTAPAPNPSNVLEFSHNNVHMWVGGDMGPLTTSPQDPVFFMHHSFVDYVAKAYLCPPTEVGTIEQSEQLIAECKQYSSDLWHDFVEINDKAAGAYTLTWTEPRMCRCQLLDQNYSTPIIVLEEGIRILFMAEEAKLPNLEGSYHFRAPFGWNSDPCGFNRYTMHWGHAVSKDLINWVHLPIFMIPPNLLHLDFENGHFTGSIINLPNGEFGVFWSQRISYFPRGTVTEYPWRETQQYVMTKDLIRPDWTTHKMIIEKLPTVDPPIGNNFHDPVVFLGPGGYYYMTVGSERTGGSAGVVLLYKNKNKRADQLDRDWEYQGILHEDNRDELRMCECPMFIAMGDPLNANTEWVLSYVSDKGSYYPTVGMDAEGRARMNSLFVGHFDGRKFEHRFEQKMDFVGGSFAYQGFYDQQSGRAYLIGWICDIGWIGDTTGDPNFDGRGGVTSNTLPKEFVLSENGQYLMVRPLPELASLREKKPHVITKGQEFHLEKGQAELVFEFSWDNGREETFELHLTPTHTNGKKLELRIDNNGIELKRTWVASNKRMVVYNAMPTKIHIFIDLDTVEYFADDGRWSGAIRLPEASQEKRIGTVELKSAPRMLKESSMWDLNPHDYEFLM
;
A
#
# COMPACT_ATOMS: atom_id res chain seq x y z
N MET A 1 4.06 -15.51 -41.60
CA MET A 1 3.57 -16.66 -40.81
C MET A 1 3.75 -16.46 -39.31
N LEU A 2 4.88 -15.95 -38.81
CA LEU A 2 5.05 -15.56 -37.39
C LEU A 2 3.97 -14.58 -36.82
N PRO A 3 3.48 -13.57 -37.56
CA PRO A 3 2.55 -12.57 -37.00
C PRO A 3 1.15 -13.11 -36.64
N SER A 4 0.71 -14.19 -37.27
CA SER A 4 -0.61 -14.80 -37.02
C SER A 4 -0.58 -15.73 -35.81
N LEU A 5 0.55 -16.40 -35.56
CA LEU A 5 0.80 -17.14 -34.30
C LEU A 5 0.79 -16.18 -33.10
N LEU A 6 1.35 -14.97 -33.30
CA LEU A 6 1.39 -13.86 -32.35
C LEU A 6 0.04 -13.14 -32.15
N ALA A 7 -0.98 -13.41 -32.95
CA ALA A 7 -2.31 -12.82 -32.74
C ALA A 7 -3.21 -13.75 -31.91
N LEU A 8 -3.02 -15.06 -32.03
CA LEU A 8 -3.90 -16.05 -31.42
C LEU A 8 -3.47 -16.47 -30.00
N LEU A 9 -2.16 -16.52 -29.75
CA LEU A 9 -1.62 -16.79 -28.40
C LEU A 9 -1.77 -15.60 -27.44
N PHE A 10 -2.22 -14.44 -27.91
CA PHE A 10 -2.26 -13.18 -27.17
C PHE A 10 -3.69 -12.67 -26.85
N THR A 11 -4.75 -13.43 -27.18
CA THR A 11 -6.16 -12.97 -27.04
C THR A 11 -7.05 -13.77 -26.08
N THR A 12 -6.55 -14.75 -25.33
CA THR A 12 -7.38 -15.53 -24.39
C THR A 12 -6.97 -15.29 -22.94
N SER A 13 -7.95 -15.02 -22.08
CA SER A 13 -7.84 -15.25 -20.63
C SER A 13 -8.53 -16.59 -20.35
N LEU A 14 -7.82 -17.54 -19.75
CA LEU A 14 -8.36 -18.86 -19.42
C LEU A 14 -8.28 -19.04 -17.90
N ILE A 15 -9.43 -19.13 -17.24
CA ILE A 15 -9.52 -19.40 -15.79
C ILE A 15 -10.03 -20.83 -15.62
N LEU A 16 -9.20 -21.68 -15.02
CA LEU A 16 -9.48 -23.10 -14.80
C LEU A 16 -9.74 -23.33 -13.30
N VAL A 17 -10.95 -23.77 -12.94
CA VAL A 17 -11.27 -24.18 -11.56
C VAL A 17 -11.49 -25.69 -11.56
N HIS A 18 -10.62 -26.43 -10.88
CA HIS A 18 -10.79 -27.89 -10.71
C HIS A 18 -11.66 -28.19 -9.49
N GLY A 19 -12.58 -29.14 -9.65
CA GLY A 19 -13.60 -29.44 -8.66
C GLY A 19 -13.09 -30.25 -7.46
N THR A 20 -13.71 -30.01 -6.32
CA THR A 20 -13.43 -30.65 -5.04
C THR A 20 -14.11 -32.02 -4.94
N GLU A 21 -13.45 -33.02 -4.33
CA GLU A 21 -14.18 -34.14 -3.75
C GLU A 21 -14.94 -33.65 -2.52
N GLY A 22 -16.21 -33.28 -2.70
CA GLY A 22 -17.09 -32.77 -1.65
C GLY A 22 -18.16 -31.82 -2.19
N VAL A 23 -19.18 -31.54 -1.37
CA VAL A 23 -20.31 -30.66 -1.70
C VAL A 23 -19.97 -29.21 -1.39
N SER A 24 -18.84 -28.72 -1.91
CA SER A 24 -18.42 -27.34 -1.70
C SER A 24 -18.89 -26.48 -2.88
N PRO A 25 -19.81 -25.53 -2.69
CA PRO A 25 -20.27 -24.68 -3.77
C PRO A 25 -19.13 -23.83 -4.33
N VAL A 26 -19.14 -23.60 -5.65
CA VAL A 26 -18.12 -22.82 -6.37
C VAL A 26 -18.74 -21.52 -6.86
N ASN A 27 -18.15 -20.38 -6.48
CA ASN A 27 -18.57 -19.09 -7.02
C ASN A 27 -17.95 -18.88 -8.40
N VAL A 28 -18.77 -18.49 -9.37
CA VAL A 28 -18.41 -18.29 -10.76
C VAL A 28 -18.92 -16.92 -11.19
N LEU A 29 -18.03 -16.05 -11.67
CA LEU A 29 -18.40 -14.77 -12.27
C LEU A 29 -18.52 -14.96 -13.79
N LEU A 30 -19.68 -14.61 -14.35
CA LEU A 30 -19.93 -14.63 -15.79
C LEU A 30 -20.06 -13.20 -16.31
N HIS A 31 -19.55 -12.91 -17.50
CA HIS A 31 -19.73 -11.66 -18.24
C HIS A 31 -20.64 -11.90 -19.47
N ASP A 32 -21.05 -10.83 -20.17
CA ASP A 32 -22.14 -10.87 -21.17
C ASP A 32 -21.86 -11.76 -22.41
N ALA A 33 -20.62 -12.24 -22.57
CA ALA A 33 -20.22 -13.17 -23.63
C ALA A 33 -19.57 -14.46 -23.08
N SER A 34 -19.70 -14.72 -21.77
CA SER A 34 -19.05 -15.85 -21.12
C SER A 34 -19.78 -17.16 -21.40
N THR A 35 -19.00 -18.21 -21.67
CA THR A 35 -19.51 -19.58 -21.77
C THR A 35 -18.98 -20.41 -20.61
N LEU A 36 -19.87 -20.93 -19.77
CA LEU A 36 -19.54 -21.79 -18.63
C LEU A 36 -19.62 -23.26 -19.03
N HIS A 37 -18.54 -24.01 -18.86
CA HIS A 37 -18.54 -25.48 -19.02
C HIS A 37 -18.39 -26.17 -17.68
N VAL A 38 -19.19 -27.22 -17.46
CA VAL A 38 -19.17 -28.02 -16.24
C VAL A 38 -19.18 -29.50 -16.61
N TRP A 39 -18.23 -30.26 -16.05
CA TRP A 39 -18.25 -31.73 -16.11
C TRP A 39 -18.78 -32.32 -14.82
N VAL A 40 -19.80 -33.18 -14.94
CA VAL A 40 -20.45 -33.84 -13.80
C VAL A 40 -20.42 -35.35 -13.96
N ARG A 41 -20.30 -36.08 -12.84
CA ARG A 41 -20.46 -37.54 -12.81
C ARG A 41 -21.09 -38.03 -11.50
N PRO A 42 -21.73 -39.21 -11.49
CA PRO A 42 -22.21 -39.80 -10.25
C PRO A 42 -21.06 -40.20 -9.30
N ALA A 43 -21.31 -40.08 -8.00
CA ALA A 43 -20.38 -40.46 -6.94
C ALA A 43 -20.21 -41.98 -6.83
N LYS A 44 -21.31 -42.72 -7.01
CA LYS A 44 -21.29 -44.18 -7.06
C LYS A 44 -22.05 -44.69 -8.27
N LYS A 45 -21.65 -45.86 -8.73
CA LYS A 45 -22.35 -46.59 -9.79
C LYS A 45 -23.78 -46.90 -9.34
N GLY A 46 -24.75 -46.45 -10.13
CA GLY A 46 -26.17 -46.53 -9.78
C GLY A 46 -26.75 -45.26 -9.15
N ASP A 47 -25.99 -44.18 -8.97
CA ASP A 47 -26.54 -42.90 -8.52
C ASP A 47 -26.90 -41.97 -9.70
N VAL A 48 -27.68 -40.92 -9.42
CA VAL A 48 -28.02 -39.84 -10.36
C VAL A 48 -27.25 -38.59 -9.94
N ALA A 49 -26.53 -38.00 -10.90
CA ALA A 49 -25.79 -36.76 -10.68
C ALA A 49 -26.64 -35.54 -11.06
N LYS A 50 -26.68 -34.52 -10.20
CA LYS A 50 -27.43 -33.28 -10.41
C LYS A 50 -26.58 -32.06 -10.01
N ALA A 51 -26.56 -31.05 -10.89
CA ALA A 51 -25.90 -29.76 -10.65
C ALA A 51 -26.85 -28.59 -10.90
N TYR A 52 -26.64 -27.52 -10.15
CA TYR A 52 -27.49 -26.34 -10.06
C TYR A 52 -26.63 -25.07 -10.12
N LEU A 53 -27.14 -24.03 -10.78
CA LEU A 53 -26.48 -22.72 -10.83
C LEU A 53 -27.42 -21.68 -10.20
N CYS A 54 -26.96 -21.06 -9.11
CA CYS A 54 -27.76 -20.16 -8.27
C CYS A 54 -27.32 -18.69 -8.44
N PRO A 55 -28.25 -17.71 -8.45
CA PRO A 55 -27.92 -16.28 -8.35
C PRO A 55 -27.24 -15.92 -7.01
N PRO A 56 -26.59 -14.74 -6.89
CA PRO A 56 -25.75 -14.41 -5.75
C PRO A 56 -26.61 -13.82 -4.62
N THR A 57 -27.31 -14.67 -3.88
CA THR A 57 -27.86 -14.31 -2.57
C THR A 57 -27.61 -15.45 -1.60
N GLU A 58 -26.75 -15.19 -0.61
CA GLU A 58 -26.42 -15.96 0.61
C GLU A 58 -26.41 -17.50 0.48
N VAL A 59 -25.20 -18.08 0.38
CA VAL A 59 -24.86 -19.52 0.51
C VAL A 59 -26.07 -20.46 0.47
N GLY A 60 -26.64 -20.64 -0.72
CA GLY A 60 -27.90 -21.37 -0.87
C GLY A 60 -27.72 -22.89 -0.74
N THR A 61 -28.57 -23.52 0.05
CA THR A 61 -28.77 -24.98 0.00
C THR A 61 -29.43 -25.37 -1.33
N ILE A 62 -29.29 -26.63 -1.77
CA ILE A 62 -29.88 -27.15 -3.03
C ILE A 62 -31.38 -26.83 -3.15
N GLU A 63 -32.08 -26.70 -2.02
CA GLU A 63 -33.52 -26.42 -1.91
C GLU A 63 -33.90 -25.00 -2.34
N GLN A 64 -32.96 -24.06 -2.44
CA GLN A 64 -33.17 -22.68 -2.90
C GLN A 64 -32.84 -22.49 -4.40
N SER A 65 -32.41 -23.55 -5.10
CA SER A 65 -32.05 -23.46 -6.51
C SER A 65 -33.29 -23.44 -7.41
N GLU A 66 -33.48 -22.35 -8.16
CA GLU A 66 -34.61 -22.21 -9.09
C GLU A 66 -34.40 -22.90 -10.45
N GLN A 67 -33.17 -23.37 -10.76
CA GLN A 67 -32.88 -24.01 -12.05
C GLN A 67 -31.86 -25.17 -11.98
N LEU A 68 -32.32 -26.38 -12.30
CA LEU A 68 -31.48 -27.56 -12.59
C LEU A 68 -30.82 -27.37 -13.95
N ILE A 69 -29.49 -27.34 -13.99
CA ILE A 69 -28.71 -27.14 -15.23
C ILE A 69 -28.19 -28.46 -15.82
N ALA A 70 -28.12 -29.52 -15.01
CA ALA A 70 -27.69 -30.84 -15.47
C ALA A 70 -28.25 -31.97 -14.61
N GLU A 71 -28.79 -33.01 -15.25
CA GLU A 71 -29.15 -34.28 -14.61
C GLU A 71 -28.69 -35.46 -15.48
N CYS A 72 -27.77 -36.25 -14.94
CA CYS A 72 -27.22 -37.42 -15.62
C CYS A 72 -27.94 -38.68 -15.11
N LYS A 73 -28.52 -39.50 -16.02
CA LYS A 73 -29.32 -40.69 -15.63
C LYS A 73 -28.49 -41.78 -14.93
N GLN A 74 -29.14 -42.81 -14.39
CA GLN A 74 -28.49 -43.89 -13.63
C GLN A 74 -27.62 -44.77 -14.55
N TYR A 75 -26.31 -44.90 -14.28
CA TYR A 75 -25.37 -45.62 -15.16
C TYR A 75 -24.69 -46.84 -14.52
N SER A 76 -24.23 -47.74 -15.39
CA SER A 76 -23.72 -49.08 -15.07
C SER A 76 -22.20 -49.28 -15.24
N SER A 77 -21.41 -48.22 -15.45
CA SER A 77 -19.93 -48.28 -15.51
C SER A 77 -19.25 -47.26 -14.59
N ASP A 78 -17.99 -47.52 -14.21
CA ASP A 78 -17.25 -46.79 -13.15
C ASP A 78 -16.43 -45.58 -13.66
N LEU A 79 -16.41 -45.32 -14.98
CA LEU A 79 -15.65 -44.22 -15.60
C LEU A 79 -16.53 -43.54 -16.67
N TRP A 80 -17.28 -42.53 -16.26
CA TRP A 80 -18.12 -41.74 -17.16
C TRP A 80 -18.34 -40.32 -16.64
N HIS A 81 -18.36 -39.33 -17.54
CA HIS A 81 -18.61 -37.90 -17.24
C HIS A 81 -19.59 -37.35 -18.29
N ASP A 82 -20.50 -36.48 -17.86
CA ASP A 82 -21.38 -35.71 -18.74
C ASP A 82 -20.90 -34.26 -18.80
N PHE A 83 -20.98 -33.66 -19.99
CA PHE A 83 -20.48 -32.30 -20.25
C PHE A 83 -21.64 -31.34 -20.46
N VAL A 84 -21.60 -30.22 -19.74
CA VAL A 84 -22.68 -29.25 -19.71
C VAL A 84 -22.11 -27.90 -20.08
N GLU A 85 -22.57 -27.35 -21.21
CA GLU A 85 -22.23 -26.00 -21.66
C GLU A 85 -23.40 -25.05 -21.39
N ILE A 86 -23.10 -23.90 -20.80
CA ILE A 86 -24.06 -22.84 -20.48
C ILE A 86 -23.54 -21.55 -21.11
N ASN A 87 -24.25 -21.08 -22.14
CA ASN A 87 -23.85 -19.94 -22.97
C ASN A 87 -24.93 -18.83 -23.07
N ASP A 88 -26.00 -18.95 -22.27
CA ASP A 88 -27.19 -18.11 -22.33
C ASP A 88 -27.48 -17.34 -21.02
N LYS A 89 -26.48 -17.21 -20.15
CA LYS A 89 -26.60 -16.49 -18.86
C LYS A 89 -26.09 -15.06 -18.98
N THR A 90 -26.85 -14.13 -18.39
CA THR A 90 -26.49 -12.71 -18.29
C THR A 90 -25.23 -12.54 -17.43
N ALA A 91 -24.48 -11.47 -17.64
CA ALA A 91 -23.37 -11.16 -16.75
C ALA A 91 -23.84 -11.07 -15.28
N GLY A 92 -23.07 -11.68 -14.38
CA GLY A 92 -23.39 -11.73 -12.96
C GLY A 92 -22.54 -12.75 -12.21
N ALA A 93 -22.50 -12.61 -10.88
CA ALA A 93 -21.94 -13.61 -10.01
C ALA A 93 -22.96 -14.73 -9.79
N TYR A 94 -22.54 -15.98 -9.91
CA TYR A 94 -23.35 -17.16 -9.68
C TYR A 94 -22.63 -18.11 -8.74
N THR A 95 -23.40 -18.97 -8.07
CA THR A 95 -22.86 -20.06 -7.26
C THR A 95 -23.28 -21.39 -7.87
N LEU A 96 -22.31 -22.19 -8.29
CA LEU A 96 -22.50 -23.55 -8.77
C LEU A 96 -22.53 -24.51 -7.57
N THR A 97 -23.58 -25.32 -7.46
CA THR A 97 -23.74 -26.33 -6.40
C THR A 97 -24.25 -27.65 -6.98
N TRP A 98 -24.11 -28.76 -6.25
CA TRP A 98 -24.48 -30.10 -6.72
C TRP A 98 -24.85 -31.03 -5.56
N THR A 99 -25.55 -32.14 -5.85
CA THR A 99 -25.94 -33.12 -4.82
C THR A 99 -24.76 -33.93 -4.30
N GLU A 100 -24.85 -34.50 -3.09
CA GLU A 100 -23.80 -35.38 -2.54
C GLU A 100 -23.51 -36.61 -3.41
N THR A 101 -24.47 -36.99 -4.27
CA THR A 101 -24.35 -38.06 -5.24
C THR A 101 -23.61 -37.64 -6.52
N THR A 102 -23.10 -36.42 -6.59
CA THR A 102 -22.46 -35.82 -7.76
C THR A 102 -21.03 -35.43 -7.45
N HIS A 103 -20.10 -35.82 -8.32
CA HIS A 103 -18.80 -35.17 -8.42
C HIS A 103 -18.81 -34.19 -9.59
N VAL A 104 -18.26 -33.01 -9.34
CA VAL A 104 -17.97 -32.02 -10.36
C VAL A 104 -16.45 -31.98 -10.50
N SER A 105 -15.95 -32.22 -11.71
CA SER A 105 -14.50 -32.42 -11.92
C SER A 105 -13.82 -31.18 -12.50
N LEU A 106 -14.51 -30.45 -13.38
CA LEU A 106 -13.92 -29.33 -14.11
C LEU A 106 -14.98 -28.28 -14.42
N VAL A 107 -14.69 -27.03 -14.00
CA VAL A 107 -15.50 -25.84 -14.25
C VAL A 107 -14.63 -24.83 -14.98
N TYR A 108 -15.08 -24.38 -16.15
CA TYR A 108 -14.34 -23.44 -17.00
C TYR A 108 -15.25 -22.30 -17.45
N VAL A 109 -14.71 -21.08 -17.50
CA VAL A 109 -15.38 -19.92 -18.09
C VAL A 109 -14.57 -19.45 -19.29
N PHE A 110 -15.20 -19.45 -20.47
CA PHE A 110 -14.64 -18.89 -21.69
C PHE A 110 -14.94 -17.41 -21.78
N GLU A 111 -13.94 -16.59 -22.13
CA GLU A 111 -14.16 -15.18 -22.48
C GLU A 111 -13.42 -14.79 -23.76
N PRO A 112 -14.14 -14.46 -24.84
CA PRO A 112 -13.51 -13.94 -26.05
C PRO A 112 -13.10 -12.47 -25.84
N LYS A 113 -11.78 -12.17 -25.73
CA LYS A 113 -11.32 -10.78 -25.64
C LYS A 113 -11.69 -10.00 -26.91
N THR A 114 -12.52 -8.98 -26.75
CA THR A 114 -12.48 -7.84 -27.67
C THR A 114 -11.29 -6.94 -27.26
N ARG A 115 -10.61 -6.36 -28.24
CA ARG A 115 -9.36 -5.61 -28.04
C ARG A 115 -9.55 -4.49 -27.02
N GLU A 116 -8.55 -4.37 -26.13
CA GLU A 116 -8.40 -3.41 -25.01
C GLU A 116 -8.86 -3.95 -23.64
N ALA A 117 -7.98 -4.75 -23.00
CA ALA A 117 -7.96 -4.91 -21.54
C ALA A 117 -6.54 -5.23 -21.07
N THR A 118 -6.01 -4.37 -20.20
CA THR A 118 -4.78 -4.52 -19.41
C THR A 118 -4.92 -5.66 -18.41
N ILE A 119 -3.86 -6.45 -18.24
CA ILE A 119 -3.81 -7.59 -17.33
C ILE A 119 -3.52 -7.03 -15.92
N SER A 120 -4.56 -6.94 -15.10
CA SER A 120 -4.48 -6.77 -13.66
C SER A 120 -5.53 -7.71 -13.05
N GLU A 121 -5.15 -8.37 -11.96
CA GLU A 121 -5.90 -9.35 -11.15
C GLU A 121 -5.77 -10.84 -11.52
N LEU A 122 -5.03 -11.56 -10.66
CA LEU A 122 -5.22 -12.99 -10.40
C LEU A 122 -4.71 -13.30 -8.98
N HIS A 123 -5.59 -13.20 -7.98
CA HIS A 123 -5.43 -13.86 -6.69
C HIS A 123 -6.07 -15.26 -6.81
N LEU A 124 -5.28 -16.33 -6.74
CA LEU A 124 -5.75 -17.70 -6.59
C LEU A 124 -5.39 -18.19 -5.18
N ALA A 125 -6.39 -18.32 -4.32
CA ALA A 125 -6.30 -19.11 -3.11
C ALA A 125 -6.59 -20.59 -3.42
N GLY A 126 -5.72 -21.49 -2.96
CA GLY A 126 -6.07 -22.89 -2.64
C GLY A 126 -6.09 -23.94 -3.78
N THR A 127 -5.06 -24.79 -3.76
CA THR A 127 -4.99 -26.20 -4.23
C THR A 127 -5.40 -26.58 -5.66
N ALA A 128 -4.34 -26.68 -6.49
CA ALA A 128 -4.06 -27.65 -7.57
C ALA A 128 -5.16 -28.11 -8.53
N THR A 129 -5.10 -27.60 -9.77
CA THR A 129 -4.77 -28.42 -10.96
C THR A 129 -4.02 -27.54 -11.96
N ARG A 130 -2.82 -27.96 -12.38
CA ARG A 130 -1.79 -27.09 -13.00
C ARG A 130 -1.44 -27.53 -14.43
N VAL A 131 -1.64 -26.64 -15.39
CA VAL A 131 -0.80 -26.53 -16.60
C VAL A 131 -0.24 -25.11 -16.59
N ALA A 132 1.07 -24.95 -16.52
CA ALA A 132 1.73 -23.65 -16.50
C ALA A 132 2.22 -23.29 -17.91
N LEU A 133 1.57 -22.32 -18.55
CA LEU A 133 2.11 -21.62 -19.71
C LEU A 133 2.60 -20.26 -19.21
N THR A 134 3.90 -20.13 -18.97
CA THR A 134 4.53 -18.87 -18.54
C THR A 134 5.67 -18.50 -19.48
N GLY A 135 5.88 -17.20 -19.72
CA GLY A 135 6.89 -16.68 -20.63
C GLY A 135 8.26 -16.53 -19.96
N LEU A 136 9.34 -16.97 -20.62
CA LEU A 136 10.72 -16.73 -20.18
C LEU A 136 11.33 -15.50 -20.87
N ARG A 137 12.03 -14.66 -20.10
CA ARG A 137 12.88 -13.56 -20.58
C ARG A 137 14.33 -14.05 -20.58
N MET A 138 15.00 -14.06 -21.74
CA MET A 138 16.37 -14.54 -21.87
C MET A 138 17.38 -13.40 -21.70
N ASP A 139 18.06 -13.33 -20.56
CA ASP A 139 19.28 -12.53 -20.36
C ASP A 139 20.42 -13.45 -19.88
N CYS A 140 21.33 -13.87 -20.78
CA CYS A 140 22.72 -14.18 -20.39
C CYS A 140 23.67 -14.37 -21.58
N THR A 141 24.91 -13.90 -21.37
CA THR A 141 26.09 -13.97 -22.21
C THR A 141 26.86 -15.27 -21.92
N ILE A 142 26.91 -16.22 -22.87
CA ILE A 142 28.00 -17.18 -23.23
C ILE A 142 27.44 -18.42 -23.99
N CYS A 143 28.09 -18.72 -25.12
CA CYS A 143 27.84 -19.68 -26.23
C CYS A 143 27.40 -21.12 -25.84
N SER A 144 26.67 -21.91 -26.65
CA SER A 144 26.82 -22.11 -28.10
C SER A 144 25.61 -22.82 -28.78
N THR A 145 24.75 -22.07 -29.47
CA THR A 145 24.10 -22.46 -30.76
C THR A 145 23.61 -21.17 -31.42
N ASN A 146 24.34 -20.73 -32.43
CA ASN A 146 24.39 -19.34 -32.91
C ASN A 146 23.21 -18.88 -33.78
N THR A 147 22.01 -19.47 -33.64
CA THR A 147 20.88 -19.17 -34.51
C THR A 147 19.73 -18.44 -33.79
N PHE A 148 19.51 -18.68 -32.50
CA PHE A 148 18.41 -18.06 -31.75
C PHE A 148 18.77 -16.70 -31.15
N HIS A 149 19.99 -16.57 -30.62
CA HIS A 149 20.44 -15.35 -29.95
C HIS A 149 20.58 -14.15 -30.92
N THR A 150 20.88 -14.43 -32.19
CA THR A 150 21.15 -13.40 -33.21
C THR A 150 19.87 -12.81 -33.83
N LEU A 151 18.71 -13.45 -33.67
CA LEU A 151 17.42 -12.96 -34.21
C LEU A 151 16.71 -11.96 -33.27
N TYR A 152 17.00 -12.00 -31.97
CA TYR A 152 16.30 -11.19 -30.96
C TYR A 152 17.09 -10.01 -30.39
N ASN A 153 18.42 -10.05 -30.42
CA ASN A 153 19.29 -8.99 -29.86
C ASN A 153 19.34 -7.68 -30.67
N GLY A 154 18.30 -7.37 -31.44
CA GLY A 154 18.22 -6.13 -32.21
C GLY A 154 16.95 -5.30 -32.07
N LYS A 155 15.82 -5.81 -31.55
CA LYS A 155 14.54 -5.09 -31.72
C LYS A 155 13.52 -5.03 -30.58
N ASN A 156 13.54 -5.85 -29.52
CA ASN A 156 12.66 -5.61 -28.35
C ASN A 156 13.01 -6.51 -27.12
N PRO A 157 13.44 -5.96 -25.98
CA PRO A 157 13.69 -6.72 -24.73
C PRO A 157 12.41 -7.14 -23.97
N SER A 158 11.22 -6.86 -24.50
CA SER A 158 9.91 -7.17 -23.89
C SER A 158 9.25 -8.46 -24.41
N VAL A 159 9.92 -9.22 -25.29
CA VAL A 159 9.34 -10.44 -25.89
C VAL A 159 9.76 -11.66 -25.07
N ALA A 160 8.77 -12.40 -24.56
CA ALA A 160 8.96 -13.66 -23.85
C ALA A 160 8.42 -14.84 -24.68
N VAL A 161 9.11 -15.98 -24.64
CA VAL A 161 8.64 -17.24 -25.27
C VAL A 161 8.01 -18.12 -24.19
N PRO A 162 6.76 -18.60 -24.35
CA PRO A 162 6.15 -19.50 -23.38
C PRO A 162 6.82 -20.87 -23.44
N TYR A 163 6.99 -21.52 -22.28
CA TYR A 163 7.46 -22.90 -22.23
C TYR A 163 6.32 -23.89 -21.93
N TRP A 164 6.51 -25.15 -22.32
CA TRP A 164 5.59 -26.25 -22.00
C TRP A 164 6.28 -27.21 -21.01
N ASP A 165 5.81 -27.21 -19.77
CA ASP A 165 6.24 -28.16 -18.74
C ASP A 165 5.63 -29.54 -19.00
N SER A 166 6.29 -30.33 -19.82
CA SER A 166 5.85 -31.69 -20.11
C SER A 166 5.86 -32.62 -18.88
N ALA A 167 6.57 -32.28 -17.79
CA ALA A 167 6.56 -33.12 -16.59
C ALA A 167 5.23 -33.07 -15.84
N LEU A 168 4.49 -31.97 -15.96
CA LEU A 168 3.14 -31.85 -15.41
C LEU A 168 2.15 -32.71 -16.19
N ASP A 169 2.20 -32.67 -17.52
CA ASP A 169 1.34 -33.49 -18.37
C ASP A 169 1.65 -34.99 -18.20
N GLY A 170 2.92 -35.33 -17.93
CA GLY A 170 3.35 -36.69 -17.62
C GLY A 170 2.70 -37.30 -16.38
N ARG A 171 2.05 -36.51 -15.52
CA ARG A 171 1.30 -36.98 -14.33
C ARG A 171 -0.09 -37.48 -14.68
N LEU A 172 -0.62 -37.14 -15.86
CA LEU A 172 -1.95 -37.56 -16.26
C LEU A 172 -1.97 -39.09 -16.49
N PRO A 173 -3.08 -39.77 -16.17
CA PRO A 173 -3.24 -41.20 -16.49
C PRO A 173 -3.00 -41.50 -17.97
N ASN A 174 -3.36 -40.56 -18.85
CA ASN A 174 -2.99 -40.54 -20.25
C ASN A 174 -2.57 -39.11 -20.65
N PRO A 175 -1.27 -38.83 -20.85
CA PRO A 175 -0.80 -37.48 -21.15
C PRO A 175 -1.29 -36.91 -22.49
N ALA A 176 -1.80 -37.75 -23.40
CA ALA A 176 -2.43 -37.28 -24.63
C ALA A 176 -3.77 -36.58 -24.39
N ASP A 177 -4.38 -36.78 -23.22
CA ASP A 177 -5.63 -36.12 -22.82
C ASP A 177 -5.39 -34.71 -22.24
N SER A 178 -4.13 -34.25 -22.20
CA SER A 178 -3.80 -32.88 -21.81
C SER A 178 -4.51 -31.86 -22.70
N ILE A 179 -5.02 -30.79 -22.07
CA ILE A 179 -5.66 -29.67 -22.77
C ILE A 179 -4.73 -29.03 -23.82
N MET A 180 -3.41 -29.18 -23.65
CA MET A 180 -2.39 -28.78 -24.61
C MET A 180 -2.65 -29.31 -26.02
N TRP A 181 -3.23 -30.52 -26.12
CA TRP A 181 -3.52 -31.23 -27.37
C TRP A 181 -4.96 -31.11 -27.85
N SER A 182 -5.69 -30.14 -27.32
CA SER A 182 -7.05 -29.84 -27.74
C SER A 182 -7.08 -28.75 -28.80
N ASN A 183 -8.22 -28.62 -29.48
CA ASN A 183 -8.53 -27.51 -30.38
C ASN A 183 -8.51 -26.11 -29.72
N LEU A 184 -8.43 -26.00 -28.40
CA LEU A 184 -8.25 -24.71 -27.71
C LEU A 184 -6.80 -24.23 -27.73
N PHE A 185 -5.84 -25.16 -27.80
CA PHE A 185 -4.41 -24.87 -27.73
C PHE A 185 -3.69 -25.35 -28.99
N MET A 186 -2.97 -26.47 -28.94
CA MET A 186 -2.10 -26.83 -30.06
C MET A 186 -2.83 -27.61 -31.16
N GLY A 187 -4.13 -27.87 -31.00
CA GLY A 187 -4.93 -28.64 -31.95
C GLY A 187 -4.86 -30.14 -31.67
N THR A 188 -5.96 -30.81 -31.98
CA THR A 188 -6.20 -32.23 -31.77
C THR A 188 -5.66 -33.02 -32.96
N PRO A 189 -4.79 -34.02 -32.73
CA PRO A 189 -4.39 -34.92 -33.79
C PRO A 189 -5.57 -35.80 -34.22
N SER A 190 -5.89 -35.77 -35.50
CA SER A 190 -6.80 -36.74 -36.12
C SER A 190 -6.20 -38.16 -36.07
N GLY A 191 -6.98 -39.19 -36.44
CA GLY A 191 -6.49 -40.57 -36.49
C GLY A 191 -5.31 -40.82 -37.44
N SER A 192 -5.03 -39.90 -38.38
CA SER A 192 -3.82 -39.91 -39.23
C SER A 192 -2.66 -39.06 -38.68
N GLY A 193 -2.87 -38.43 -37.52
CA GLY A 193 -1.96 -37.50 -36.86
C GLY A 193 -2.04 -36.06 -37.35
N THR A 194 -2.84 -35.76 -38.38
CA THR A 194 -2.95 -34.40 -38.93
C THR A 194 -3.71 -33.48 -37.97
N ILE A 195 -3.16 -32.30 -37.71
CA ILE A 195 -3.84 -31.22 -36.95
C ILE A 195 -4.78 -30.50 -37.90
N ALA A 196 -6.08 -30.64 -37.67
CA ALA A 196 -7.13 -30.09 -38.54
C ALA A 196 -8.06 -29.11 -37.81
N ASP A 197 -7.86 -28.90 -36.51
CA ASP A 197 -8.65 -28.05 -35.65
C ASP A 197 -7.76 -27.16 -34.76
N GLY A 198 -8.40 -26.16 -34.15
CA GLY A 198 -7.75 -25.21 -33.27
C GLY A 198 -6.77 -24.24 -33.95
N PRO A 199 -6.00 -23.50 -33.13
CA PRO A 199 -5.04 -22.48 -33.54
C PRO A 199 -4.12 -22.82 -34.71
N LEU A 200 -3.74 -24.10 -34.81
CA LEU A 200 -2.74 -24.58 -35.75
C LEU A 200 -3.33 -25.32 -36.96
N ALA A 201 -4.67 -25.40 -37.08
CA ALA A 201 -5.35 -26.08 -38.18
C ALA A 201 -4.96 -25.58 -39.58
N SER A 202 -4.69 -24.27 -39.69
CA SER A 202 -4.32 -23.62 -40.95
C SER A 202 -2.80 -23.48 -41.13
N TRP A 203 -2.01 -24.05 -40.22
CA TRP A 203 -0.56 -23.96 -40.28
C TRP A 203 0.00 -24.85 -41.39
N VAL A 204 0.64 -24.23 -42.36
CA VAL A 204 1.36 -24.94 -43.44
C VAL A 204 2.83 -24.97 -43.08
N THR A 205 3.37 -26.17 -42.87
CA THR A 205 4.78 -26.38 -42.58
C THR A 205 5.64 -25.96 -43.78
N PRO A 206 6.93 -25.64 -43.57
CA PRO A 206 7.87 -25.37 -44.66
C PRO A 206 7.97 -26.48 -45.71
N SER A 207 7.57 -27.71 -45.36
CA SER A 207 7.49 -28.86 -46.28
C SER A 207 6.21 -28.88 -47.13
N GLY A 208 5.32 -27.90 -46.99
CA GLY A 208 4.12 -27.70 -47.82
C GLY A 208 2.86 -28.44 -47.36
N GLY A 209 2.87 -29.06 -46.17
CA GLY A 209 1.74 -29.81 -45.62
C GLY A 209 1.28 -29.32 -44.24
N PRO A 210 0.18 -29.85 -43.68
CA PRO A 210 -0.25 -29.53 -42.32
C PRO A 210 0.68 -30.15 -41.27
N ILE A 211 0.62 -29.65 -40.03
CA ILE A 211 1.35 -30.25 -38.90
C ILE A 211 0.81 -31.66 -38.64
N ARG A 212 1.72 -32.58 -38.33
CA ARG A 212 1.40 -33.96 -37.91
C ARG A 212 1.95 -34.27 -36.53
N ARG A 213 1.16 -34.92 -35.68
CA ARG A 213 1.55 -35.43 -34.35
C ARG A 213 1.04 -36.85 -34.13
N GLN A 214 1.77 -37.65 -33.36
CA GLN A 214 1.40 -39.00 -32.96
C GLN A 214 1.66 -39.16 -31.46
N LEU A 215 0.81 -38.51 -30.67
CA LEU A 215 0.97 -38.40 -29.22
C LEU A 215 1.01 -39.78 -28.55
N GLY A 216 2.05 -40.03 -27.76
CA GLY A 216 2.20 -41.24 -26.98
C GLY A 216 2.47 -42.53 -27.78
N GLY A 217 2.71 -42.43 -29.10
CA GLY A 217 3.05 -43.60 -29.93
C GLY A 217 4.45 -44.16 -29.69
N ALA A 218 5.37 -43.32 -29.23
CA ALA A 218 6.74 -43.65 -28.84
C ALA A 218 7.23 -42.65 -27.79
N GLY A 219 8.41 -42.83 -27.20
CA GLY A 219 8.97 -41.86 -26.25
C GLY A 219 8.17 -41.70 -24.95
N ALA A 220 8.50 -40.66 -24.19
CA ALA A 220 7.87 -40.33 -22.92
C ALA A 220 8.02 -38.83 -22.62
N LEU A 221 7.11 -38.28 -21.83
CA LEU A 221 7.26 -36.93 -21.28
C LEU A 221 8.33 -36.90 -20.18
N PHE A 222 8.82 -35.71 -19.82
CA PHE A 222 9.68 -35.56 -18.64
C PHE A 222 8.98 -36.09 -17.39
N THR A 223 9.75 -36.56 -16.41
CA THR A 223 9.24 -36.81 -15.05
C THR A 223 9.93 -35.90 -14.05
N GLU A 224 9.25 -35.55 -12.97
CA GLU A 224 9.83 -34.73 -11.91
C GLU A 224 11.03 -35.39 -11.24
N GLN A 225 11.02 -36.73 -11.16
CA GLN A 225 12.16 -37.48 -10.64
C GLN A 225 13.39 -37.32 -11.55
N GLN A 226 13.20 -37.33 -12.87
CA GLN A 226 14.28 -37.08 -13.83
C GLN A 226 14.77 -35.63 -13.73
N ILE A 227 13.88 -34.64 -13.67
CA ILE A 227 14.27 -33.22 -13.52
C ILE A 227 15.02 -33.01 -12.20
N ALA A 228 14.52 -33.55 -11.09
CA ALA A 228 15.18 -33.45 -9.80
C ALA A 228 16.52 -34.22 -9.75
N ALA A 229 16.65 -35.33 -10.47
CA ALA A 229 17.92 -36.04 -10.60
C ALA A 229 18.93 -35.22 -11.43
N LEU A 230 18.49 -34.59 -12.52
CA LEU A 230 19.30 -33.71 -13.36
C LEU A 230 19.81 -32.50 -12.58
N ILE A 231 18.93 -31.79 -11.87
CA ILE A 231 19.29 -30.62 -11.05
C ILE A 231 20.28 -30.97 -9.94
N ARG A 232 20.11 -32.15 -9.31
CA ARG A 232 20.98 -32.61 -8.20
C ARG A 232 22.30 -33.23 -8.64
N THR A 233 22.54 -33.42 -9.94
CA THR A 233 23.73 -34.12 -10.42
C THR A 233 24.96 -33.19 -10.39
N PRO A 234 25.96 -33.41 -9.51
CA PRO A 234 27.05 -32.44 -9.31
C PRO A 234 28.07 -32.41 -10.46
N GLN A 235 28.00 -33.35 -11.41
CA GLN A 235 28.94 -33.46 -12.53
C GLN A 235 28.22 -33.23 -13.86
N ILE A 236 28.51 -32.11 -14.52
CA ILE A 236 27.91 -31.76 -15.82
C ILE A 236 28.19 -32.81 -16.91
N SER A 237 29.29 -33.56 -16.80
CA SER A 237 29.64 -34.67 -17.69
C SER A 237 28.71 -35.88 -17.59
N GLN A 238 27.84 -35.95 -16.57
CA GLN A 238 26.80 -36.96 -16.42
C GLN A 238 25.45 -36.50 -16.97
N ILE A 239 25.29 -35.19 -17.22
CA ILE A 239 24.08 -34.55 -17.75
C ILE A 239 24.16 -34.38 -19.27
N LEU A 240 25.34 -34.02 -19.78
CA LEU A 240 25.62 -33.91 -21.22
C LEU A 240 25.93 -35.30 -21.79
N ALA A 241 25.26 -35.69 -22.89
CA ALA A 241 25.61 -36.94 -23.55
C ALA A 241 26.97 -36.83 -24.25
N PHE A 242 27.74 -37.93 -24.28
CA PHE A 242 28.92 -38.02 -25.15
C PHE A 242 28.45 -38.16 -26.61
N THR A 243 28.78 -37.20 -27.47
CA THR A 243 28.35 -37.17 -28.88
C THR A 243 29.19 -38.04 -29.83
N SER A 244 30.13 -38.85 -29.34
CA SER A 244 30.98 -39.73 -30.18
C SER A 244 30.83 -41.22 -29.86
N GLN A 245 30.67 -42.05 -30.89
CA GLN A 245 30.65 -43.52 -30.77
C GLN A 245 31.86 -44.04 -29.98
N ARG A 246 31.62 -44.92 -28.99
CA ARG A 246 32.66 -45.63 -28.26
C ARG A 246 33.43 -46.55 -29.22
N GLY A 247 34.63 -46.14 -29.62
CA GLY A 247 35.62 -47.06 -30.16
C GLY A 247 36.07 -48.07 -29.09
N ALA A 248 36.48 -49.26 -29.51
CA ALA A 248 37.01 -50.29 -28.62
C ALA A 248 38.24 -49.75 -27.86
N GLY A 249 38.08 -49.42 -26.57
CA GLY A 249 39.16 -48.91 -25.71
C GLY A 249 38.77 -47.91 -24.62
N CYS A 250 37.55 -47.36 -24.64
CA CYS A 250 37.13 -46.37 -23.62
C CYS A 250 36.63 -47.05 -22.32
N THR A 251 37.33 -46.85 -21.19
CA THR A 251 37.03 -47.47 -19.88
C THR A 251 36.07 -46.67 -18.99
N ALA A 252 35.56 -45.52 -19.44
CA ALA A 252 34.64 -44.71 -18.65
C ALA A 252 33.26 -45.40 -18.48
N PRO A 253 32.69 -45.42 -17.26
CA PRO A 253 31.37 -46.00 -17.01
C PRO A 253 30.31 -45.30 -17.89
N ALA A 254 29.34 -46.06 -18.40
CA ALA A 254 28.24 -45.49 -19.16
C ALA A 254 27.37 -44.60 -18.24
N PRO A 255 27.01 -43.37 -18.66
CA PRO A 255 26.08 -42.56 -17.88
C PRO A 255 24.74 -43.28 -17.79
N ASN A 256 24.06 -43.15 -16.66
CA ASN A 256 22.69 -43.64 -16.52
C ASN A 256 21.81 -42.88 -17.51
N PRO A 257 21.13 -43.55 -18.46
CA PRO A 257 20.32 -42.87 -19.48
C PRO A 257 19.26 -41.93 -18.90
N SER A 258 18.76 -42.21 -17.68
CA SER A 258 17.78 -41.38 -16.98
C SER A 258 18.33 -40.05 -16.44
N ASN A 259 19.66 -39.91 -16.39
CA ASN A 259 20.36 -38.72 -15.86
C ASN A 259 20.95 -37.83 -16.96
N VAL A 260 20.75 -38.17 -18.23
CA VAL A 260 21.25 -37.41 -19.37
C VAL A 260 20.12 -36.58 -19.95
N LEU A 261 20.29 -35.24 -19.97
CA LEU A 261 19.24 -34.31 -20.39
C LEU A 261 18.81 -34.56 -21.85
N GLU A 262 19.76 -34.87 -22.73
CA GLU A 262 19.51 -35.12 -24.15
C GLU A 262 18.58 -36.33 -24.39
N PHE A 263 18.66 -37.39 -23.57
CA PHE A 263 17.77 -38.55 -23.73
C PHE A 263 16.34 -38.25 -23.27
N SER A 264 16.17 -37.56 -22.13
CA SER A 264 14.84 -37.14 -21.66
C SER A 264 14.22 -36.08 -22.58
N HIS A 265 15.02 -35.14 -23.08
CA HIS A 265 14.64 -34.16 -24.10
C HIS A 265 14.14 -34.84 -25.38
N ASN A 266 14.90 -35.80 -25.91
CA ASN A 266 14.56 -36.52 -27.14
C ASN A 266 13.34 -37.43 -26.96
N ASN A 267 13.10 -37.96 -25.76
CA ASN A 267 11.90 -38.73 -25.46
C ASN A 267 10.62 -37.91 -25.65
N VAL A 268 10.62 -36.62 -25.33
CA VAL A 268 9.45 -35.75 -25.54
C VAL A 268 9.23 -35.48 -27.03
N HIS A 269 10.30 -35.31 -27.83
CA HIS A 269 10.20 -35.22 -29.29
C HIS A 269 9.50 -36.45 -29.89
N MET A 270 9.93 -37.64 -29.45
CA MET A 270 9.34 -38.91 -29.89
C MET A 270 7.92 -39.10 -29.36
N TRP A 271 7.62 -38.56 -28.17
CA TRP A 271 6.30 -38.61 -27.55
C TRP A 271 5.27 -37.75 -28.26
N VAL A 272 5.65 -36.54 -28.69
CA VAL A 272 4.75 -35.72 -29.53
C VAL A 272 4.59 -36.37 -30.92
N GLY A 273 5.67 -36.97 -31.44
CA GLY A 273 5.64 -37.75 -32.67
C GLY A 273 5.30 -36.92 -33.92
N GLY A 274 5.08 -37.58 -35.05
CA GLY A 274 4.85 -36.89 -36.32
C GLY A 274 6.02 -35.98 -36.71
N ASP A 275 5.75 -34.70 -36.99
CA ASP A 275 6.78 -33.74 -37.40
C ASP A 275 7.79 -33.46 -36.27
N MET A 276 7.38 -33.58 -35.00
CA MET A 276 8.25 -33.38 -33.82
C MET A 276 9.29 -34.49 -33.62
N GLY A 277 9.12 -35.66 -34.27
CA GLY A 277 10.02 -36.82 -34.11
C GLY A 277 11.36 -36.67 -34.85
N PRO A 278 11.37 -36.47 -36.18
CA PRO A 278 12.63 -36.31 -36.93
C PRO A 278 13.31 -34.95 -36.67
N LEU A 279 14.62 -34.96 -36.45
CA LEU A 279 15.43 -33.75 -36.23
C LEU A 279 15.31 -32.71 -37.36
N THR A 280 15.08 -33.16 -38.59
CA THR A 280 14.96 -32.29 -39.77
C THR A 280 13.59 -31.64 -39.91
N THR A 281 12.58 -32.13 -39.20
CA THR A 281 11.20 -31.63 -39.29
C THR A 281 10.68 -31.06 -37.99
N SER A 282 11.30 -31.36 -36.84
CA SER A 282 10.80 -30.94 -35.53
C SER A 282 10.62 -29.43 -35.35
N PRO A 283 11.48 -28.54 -35.90
CA PRO A 283 11.26 -27.09 -35.77
C PRO A 283 10.09 -26.55 -36.60
N GLN A 284 9.44 -27.40 -37.41
CA GLN A 284 8.28 -27.02 -38.23
C GLN A 284 6.98 -27.00 -37.42
N ASP A 285 6.95 -27.66 -36.25
CA ASP A 285 5.84 -27.64 -35.30
C ASP A 285 6.09 -26.57 -34.22
N PRO A 286 5.16 -25.61 -33.99
CA PRO A 286 5.30 -24.58 -32.96
C PRO A 286 5.57 -25.09 -31.54
N VAL A 287 5.15 -26.31 -31.21
CA VAL A 287 5.43 -26.95 -29.90
C VAL A 287 6.92 -27.11 -29.65
N PHE A 288 7.74 -27.22 -30.71
CA PHE A 288 9.20 -27.28 -30.64
C PHE A 288 9.79 -26.17 -29.76
N PHE A 289 9.35 -24.93 -29.96
CA PHE A 289 9.91 -23.77 -29.27
C PHE A 289 9.52 -23.74 -27.79
N MET A 290 8.33 -24.24 -27.46
CA MET A 290 7.86 -24.32 -26.08
C MET A 290 8.57 -25.42 -25.30
N HIS A 291 8.83 -26.56 -25.95
CA HIS A 291 9.61 -27.66 -25.39
C HIS A 291 11.08 -27.26 -25.16
N HIS A 292 11.70 -26.60 -26.13
CA HIS A 292 13.11 -26.15 -25.99
C HIS A 292 13.26 -25.02 -24.97
N SER A 293 12.27 -24.12 -24.84
CA SER A 293 12.25 -23.12 -23.76
C SER A 293 12.16 -23.78 -22.38
N PHE A 294 11.45 -24.91 -22.26
CA PHE A 294 11.40 -25.68 -21.01
C PHE A 294 12.72 -26.39 -20.71
N VAL A 295 13.42 -26.88 -21.73
CA VAL A 295 14.74 -27.48 -21.57
C VAL A 295 15.77 -26.44 -21.12
N ASP A 296 15.69 -25.21 -21.65
CA ASP A 296 16.51 -24.08 -21.20
C ASP A 296 16.20 -23.71 -19.75
N TYR A 297 14.92 -23.75 -19.34
CA TYR A 297 14.53 -23.58 -17.95
C TYR A 297 15.14 -24.64 -17.03
N VAL A 298 15.08 -25.92 -17.41
CA VAL A 298 15.70 -27.01 -16.65
C VAL A 298 17.22 -26.86 -16.57
N ALA A 299 17.88 -26.44 -17.67
CA ALA A 299 19.31 -26.15 -17.68
C ALA A 299 19.67 -24.95 -16.78
N LYS A 300 18.84 -23.90 -16.77
CA LYS A 300 19.00 -22.76 -15.85
C LYS A 300 18.82 -23.18 -14.40
N ALA A 301 17.82 -24.01 -14.10
CA ALA A 301 17.60 -24.58 -12.77
C ALA A 301 18.77 -25.50 -12.34
N TYR A 302 19.48 -26.15 -13.26
CA TYR A 302 20.70 -26.87 -12.94
C TYR A 302 21.89 -25.93 -12.60
N LEU A 303 22.06 -24.84 -13.35
CA LEU A 303 23.13 -23.85 -13.12
C LEU A 303 22.88 -22.99 -11.87
N CYS A 304 21.62 -22.85 -11.49
CA CYS A 304 21.14 -22.15 -10.30
C CYS A 304 20.17 -23.07 -9.54
N PRO A 305 20.66 -24.18 -8.95
CA PRO A 305 19.78 -25.10 -8.23
C PRO A 305 19.08 -24.32 -7.12
N PRO A 306 17.75 -24.50 -6.94
CA PRO A 306 17.09 -24.00 -5.75
C PRO A 306 17.81 -24.62 -4.56
N THR A 307 18.56 -23.80 -3.83
CA THR A 307 19.21 -24.22 -2.60
C THR A 307 18.13 -24.75 -1.68
N GLU A 308 18.33 -25.96 -1.15
CA GLU A 308 17.56 -26.47 -0.02
C GLU A 308 17.38 -25.32 0.98
N VAL A 309 16.16 -25.14 1.50
CA VAL A 309 15.88 -24.18 2.57
C VAL A 309 16.85 -24.49 3.69
N GLY A 310 17.87 -23.65 3.83
CA GLY A 310 18.95 -23.90 4.78
C GLY A 310 18.37 -24.02 6.17
N THR A 311 18.72 -25.07 6.91
CA THR A 311 18.46 -25.08 8.35
C THR A 311 19.33 -24.00 8.99
N ILE A 312 18.92 -23.47 10.16
CA ILE A 312 19.72 -22.45 10.88
C ILE A 312 21.15 -22.94 11.16
N GLU A 313 21.33 -24.25 11.28
CA GLU A 313 22.62 -24.93 11.43
C GLU A 313 23.55 -24.81 10.21
N GLN A 314 22.99 -24.52 9.03
CA GLN A 314 23.72 -24.28 7.78
C GLN A 314 23.99 -22.79 7.52
N SER A 315 23.52 -21.89 8.39
CA SER A 315 23.80 -20.46 8.25
C SER A 315 25.28 -20.18 8.53
N GLU A 316 26.00 -19.65 7.54
CA GLU A 316 27.42 -19.30 7.69
C GLU A 316 27.65 -18.07 8.58
N GLN A 317 26.60 -17.29 8.83
CA GLN A 317 26.68 -16.02 9.56
C GLN A 317 25.41 -15.79 10.38
N LEU A 318 25.56 -15.64 11.70
CA LEU A 318 24.54 -15.05 12.55
C LEU A 318 24.42 -13.56 12.23
N ILE A 319 23.28 -13.14 11.71
CA ILE A 319 23.03 -11.74 11.31
C ILE A 319 22.46 -10.92 12.47
N ALA A 320 21.61 -11.53 13.31
CA ALA A 320 21.05 -10.91 14.49
C ALA A 320 20.62 -11.95 15.53
N GLU A 321 20.71 -11.59 16.80
CA GLU A 321 20.24 -12.39 17.93
C GLU A 321 19.36 -11.53 18.83
N CYS A 322 18.04 -11.75 18.77
CA CYS A 322 17.12 -11.12 19.71
C CYS A 322 17.14 -11.90 21.03
N LYS A 323 17.79 -11.36 22.06
CA LYS A 323 17.83 -11.99 23.39
C LYS A 323 16.53 -11.71 24.13
N GLN A 324 15.90 -12.77 24.64
CA GLN A 324 14.76 -12.64 25.54
C GLN A 324 15.21 -11.94 26.83
N TYR A 325 14.77 -10.72 27.04
CA TYR A 325 14.88 -10.02 28.30
C TYR A 325 13.52 -10.12 29.04
N SER A 326 13.42 -9.65 30.28
CA SER A 326 12.38 -10.04 31.27
C SER A 326 10.97 -9.43 31.13
N SER A 327 10.40 -9.29 29.92
CA SER A 327 9.07 -8.72 29.64
C SER A 327 8.53 -9.17 28.28
N ASP A 328 7.22 -9.04 28.03
CA ASP A 328 6.54 -9.70 26.90
C ASP A 328 6.59 -8.96 25.54
N LEU A 329 7.36 -7.86 25.40
CA LEU A 329 7.49 -7.09 24.16
C LEU A 329 8.96 -6.71 23.91
N TRP A 330 9.53 -7.19 22.80
CA TRP A 330 10.91 -6.92 22.36
C TRP A 330 10.90 -6.54 20.89
N HIS A 331 11.62 -5.48 20.54
CA HIS A 331 11.91 -5.11 19.14
C HIS A 331 13.42 -4.90 19.01
N ASP A 332 14.00 -5.35 17.90
CA ASP A 332 15.39 -5.08 17.54
C ASP A 332 15.45 -4.57 16.10
N PHE A 333 16.39 -3.67 15.81
CA PHE A 333 16.60 -3.12 14.47
C PHE A 333 17.95 -3.60 13.95
N VAL A 334 17.91 -4.35 12.85
CA VAL A 334 19.08 -4.99 12.27
C VAL A 334 19.30 -4.39 10.88
N GLU A 335 20.46 -3.76 10.71
CA GLU A 335 20.90 -3.28 9.40
C GLU A 335 21.97 -4.21 8.85
N ILE A 336 21.74 -4.74 7.63
CA ILE A 336 22.67 -5.63 6.95
C ILE A 336 23.33 -4.84 5.82
N ASN A 337 24.61 -4.55 5.97
CA ASN A 337 25.40 -3.81 4.99
C ASN A 337 26.37 -4.73 4.21
N ASP A 338 26.87 -4.23 3.07
CA ASP A 338 28.00 -4.81 2.31
C ASP A 338 27.82 -6.25 1.79
N LYS A 339 26.59 -6.62 1.40
CA LYS A 339 26.35 -7.83 0.60
C LYS A 339 26.72 -7.59 -0.87
N ALA A 340 26.92 -8.63 -1.66
CA ALA A 340 27.08 -8.47 -3.10
C ALA A 340 25.71 -8.54 -3.78
N ALA A 341 25.58 -8.10 -5.03
CA ALA A 341 24.37 -8.40 -5.79
C ALA A 341 24.19 -9.93 -5.86
N GLY A 342 23.04 -10.43 -5.39
CA GLY A 342 22.79 -11.87 -5.29
C GLY A 342 21.45 -12.21 -4.66
N ALA A 343 21.05 -13.47 -4.78
CA ALA A 343 19.90 -14.00 -4.06
C ALA A 343 20.32 -14.42 -2.65
N TYR A 344 19.54 -14.00 -1.65
CA TYR A 344 19.79 -14.30 -0.24
C TYR A 344 18.55 -14.97 0.37
N THR A 345 18.78 -15.99 1.20
CA THR A 345 17.73 -16.63 1.99
C THR A 345 17.86 -16.16 3.43
N LEU A 346 16.81 -15.54 3.98
CA LEU A 346 16.72 -15.22 5.40
C LEU A 346 16.01 -16.36 6.14
N THR A 347 16.57 -16.81 7.27
CA THR A 347 16.01 -17.89 8.12
C THR A 347 15.99 -17.47 9.59
N TRP A 348 15.03 -17.97 10.38
CA TRP A 348 14.83 -17.58 11.79
C TRP A 348 14.25 -18.73 12.64
N THR A 349 14.47 -18.69 13.96
CA THR A 349 14.14 -19.78 14.91
C THR A 349 12.65 -19.85 15.29
N GLU A 350 11.92 -18.73 15.35
CA GLU A 350 10.47 -18.67 15.65
C GLU A 350 9.79 -17.49 14.90
N PRO A 351 8.60 -17.65 14.31
CA PRO A 351 7.88 -16.55 13.69
C PRO A 351 7.24 -15.67 14.77
N ARG A 352 7.94 -14.63 15.21
CA ARG A 352 7.29 -13.47 15.83
C ARG A 352 7.61 -12.26 14.97
N MET A 353 6.54 -11.55 14.58
CA MET A 353 6.50 -10.46 13.61
C MET A 353 7.84 -9.75 13.39
N CYS A 354 8.51 -10.09 12.29
CA CYS A 354 9.61 -9.31 11.76
C CYS A 354 9.14 -8.68 10.45
N ARG A 355 9.35 -7.37 10.30
CA ARG A 355 9.15 -6.64 9.03
C ARG A 355 10.52 -6.18 8.56
N CYS A 356 10.85 -6.43 7.30
CA CYS A 356 12.14 -6.07 6.72
C CYS A 356 11.95 -4.95 5.70
N GLN A 357 12.81 -3.94 5.77
CA GLN A 357 12.97 -2.97 4.69
C GLN A 357 14.19 -3.41 3.86
N LEU A 358 13.99 -3.62 2.56
CA LEU A 358 15.08 -3.80 1.62
C LEU A 358 15.42 -2.43 1.02
N LEU A 359 16.70 -2.07 1.05
CA LEU A 359 17.22 -1.05 0.16
C LEU A 359 18.12 -1.71 -0.87
N ASP A 360 17.91 -1.35 -2.13
CA ASP A 360 18.83 -1.69 -3.20
C ASP A 360 20.20 -1.02 -2.91
N GLN A 361 21.28 -1.73 -3.22
CA GLN A 361 22.65 -1.42 -2.80
C GLN A 361 23.28 -0.21 -3.49
N ASN A 362 22.53 0.59 -4.24
CA ASN A 362 23.03 1.81 -4.86
C ASN A 362 23.03 3.02 -3.89
N TYR A 363 23.25 2.78 -2.60
CA TYR A 363 23.56 3.81 -1.58
C TYR A 363 24.77 4.68 -1.92
N SER A 364 25.61 4.29 -2.89
CA SER A 364 26.70 5.12 -3.38
C SER A 364 26.22 6.40 -4.07
N THR A 365 24.93 6.51 -4.42
CA THR A 365 24.36 7.73 -5.03
C THR A 365 23.05 8.14 -4.34
N PRO A 366 23.09 9.11 -3.38
CA PRO A 366 21.91 9.61 -2.67
C PRO A 366 20.71 9.97 -3.56
N ILE A 367 20.96 10.44 -4.78
CA ILE A 367 19.91 10.80 -5.75
C ILE A 367 18.99 9.61 -6.10
N ILE A 368 19.52 8.39 -6.21
CA ILE A 368 18.74 7.21 -6.58
C ILE A 368 17.79 6.86 -5.43
N VAL A 369 18.26 6.95 -4.18
CA VAL A 369 17.43 6.66 -3.00
C VAL A 369 16.27 7.66 -2.88
N LEU A 370 16.53 8.95 -3.14
CA LEU A 370 15.51 10.00 -3.13
C LEU A 370 14.47 9.85 -4.25
N GLU A 371 14.82 9.19 -5.36
CA GLU A 371 13.92 8.99 -6.50
C GLU A 371 13.16 7.65 -6.45
N GLU A 372 13.83 6.57 -6.06
CA GLU A 372 13.28 5.22 -6.11
C GLU A 372 12.74 4.72 -4.76
N GLY A 373 13.22 5.28 -3.65
CA GLY A 373 12.79 4.91 -2.30
C GLY A 373 13.17 3.49 -1.86
N ILE A 374 12.51 3.04 -0.79
CA ILE A 374 12.70 1.70 -0.22
C ILE A 374 11.82 0.65 -0.91
N ARG A 375 12.15 -0.63 -0.70
CA ARG A 375 11.26 -1.77 -0.97
C ARG A 375 10.90 -2.43 0.35
N ILE A 376 9.66 -2.87 0.52
CA ILE A 376 9.19 -3.44 1.78
C ILE A 376 9.00 -4.93 1.58
N LEU A 377 9.69 -5.72 2.41
CA LEU A 377 9.55 -7.17 2.44
C LEU A 377 8.62 -7.61 3.57
N PHE A 378 7.64 -8.42 3.22
CA PHE A 378 6.74 -9.07 4.16
C PHE A 378 7.20 -10.50 4.38
N MET A 379 7.50 -10.84 5.64
CA MET A 379 8.04 -12.16 5.99
C MET A 379 6.98 -13.13 6.52
N ALA A 380 5.71 -12.68 6.62
CA ALA A 380 4.56 -13.49 7.02
C ALA A 380 3.24 -12.81 6.59
N GLU A 381 2.14 -13.57 6.48
CA GLU A 381 0.82 -13.05 6.07
C GLU A 381 0.29 -12.02 7.08
N GLU A 382 0.58 -12.20 8.37
CA GLU A 382 0.19 -11.27 9.45
C GLU A 382 0.96 -9.94 9.39
N ALA A 383 2.03 -9.86 8.59
CA ALA A 383 2.81 -8.66 8.38
C ALA A 383 2.35 -7.82 7.16
N LYS A 384 1.38 -8.32 6.39
CA LYS A 384 0.82 -7.64 5.20
C LYS A 384 0.22 -6.28 5.56
N LEU A 385 0.30 -5.34 4.62
CA LEU A 385 -0.26 -4.00 4.81
C LEU A 385 -1.79 -4.02 4.85
N PRO A 386 -2.43 -3.11 5.61
CA PRO A 386 -3.88 -2.91 5.51
C PRO A 386 -4.26 -2.50 4.08
N ASN A 387 -5.46 -2.91 3.62
CA ASN A 387 -5.97 -2.61 2.28
C ASN A 387 -6.38 -1.13 2.16
N LEU A 388 -5.39 -0.27 1.93
CA LEU A 388 -5.49 1.18 1.79
C LEU A 388 -4.92 1.67 0.45
N GLU A 389 -4.84 0.78 -0.55
CA GLU A 389 -4.35 1.08 -1.90
C GLU A 389 -5.08 2.29 -2.49
N GLY A 390 -4.40 3.17 -3.21
CA GLY A 390 -5.05 4.36 -3.80
C GLY A 390 -5.49 5.44 -2.81
N SER A 391 -4.91 5.52 -1.61
CA SER A 391 -5.06 6.72 -0.77
C SER A 391 -4.14 7.84 -1.24
N TYR A 392 -4.60 9.09 -1.23
CA TYR A 392 -3.75 10.27 -1.53
C TYR A 392 -3.29 11.00 -0.27
N HIS A 393 -3.89 10.75 0.90
CA HIS A 393 -3.31 11.23 2.16
C HIS A 393 -2.02 10.48 2.47
N PHE A 394 -0.98 11.21 2.87
CA PHE A 394 0.28 10.61 3.27
C PHE A 394 0.08 9.71 4.51
N ARG A 395 0.62 8.49 4.43
CA ARG A 395 0.57 7.48 5.48
C ARG A 395 1.91 6.78 5.57
N ALA A 396 2.28 6.32 6.76
CA ALA A 396 3.38 5.37 6.87
C ALA A 396 2.97 4.08 6.14
N PRO A 397 3.89 3.42 5.42
CA PRO A 397 3.55 2.21 4.69
C PRO A 397 3.16 1.08 5.65
N PHE A 398 3.68 1.10 6.88
CA PHE A 398 3.30 0.20 7.96
C PHE A 398 3.47 0.85 9.32
N GLY A 399 2.87 0.26 10.35
CA GLY A 399 3.00 0.75 11.73
C GLY A 399 2.04 1.91 12.01
N TRP A 400 2.43 2.78 12.93
CA TRP A 400 1.66 3.95 13.31
C TRP A 400 2.33 5.21 12.76
N ASN A 401 1.54 6.09 12.16
CA ASN A 401 1.95 7.44 11.77
C ASN A 401 1.34 8.44 12.77
N SER A 402 1.90 9.63 12.89
CA SER A 402 1.49 10.60 13.90
C SER A 402 1.91 12.02 13.50
N ASP A 403 2.32 12.87 14.46
CA ASP A 403 3.03 14.12 14.27
C ASP A 403 3.95 14.03 13.04
N PRO A 404 3.79 14.92 12.06
CA PRO A 404 4.82 15.14 11.06
C PRO A 404 6.08 15.57 11.81
N CYS A 405 7.12 14.73 11.74
CA CYS A 405 8.34 14.75 12.57
C CYS A 405 8.30 13.97 13.90
N GLY A 406 7.30 13.10 14.15
CA GLY A 406 7.45 11.86 14.94
C GLY A 406 6.85 11.81 16.35
N PHE A 407 5.67 11.18 16.47
CA PHE A 407 5.05 10.68 17.71
C PHE A 407 4.58 9.20 17.57
N ASN A 408 4.41 8.43 18.63
CA ASN A 408 3.83 7.07 18.61
C ASN A 408 3.49 6.72 20.07
N ARG A 409 2.84 5.59 20.33
CA ARG A 409 2.58 5.04 21.68
C ARG A 409 3.56 3.91 22.08
N TYR A 410 4.68 3.75 21.34
CA TYR A 410 5.71 2.72 21.56
C TYR A 410 7.11 3.35 21.64
N THR A 411 8.23 2.68 21.38
CA THR A 411 9.54 3.37 21.31
C THR A 411 9.56 4.34 20.10
N MET A 412 9.88 5.63 20.26
CA MET A 412 9.69 6.65 19.18
C MET A 412 10.74 6.58 18.09
N HIS A 413 10.33 6.58 16.82
CA HIS A 413 11.20 6.62 15.64
C HIS A 413 10.72 7.71 14.68
N TRP A 414 11.61 8.23 13.84
CA TRP A 414 11.22 9.12 12.74
C TRP A 414 11.15 8.33 11.43
N GLY A 415 9.93 8.11 10.93
CA GLY A 415 9.72 7.68 9.55
C GLY A 415 10.10 8.80 8.57
N HIS A 416 10.29 8.45 7.29
CA HIS A 416 10.76 9.42 6.30
C HIS A 416 10.18 9.16 4.91
N ALA A 417 9.80 10.23 4.23
CA ALA A 417 9.40 10.23 2.84
C ALA A 417 9.71 11.60 2.20
N VAL A 418 9.90 11.61 0.89
CA VAL A 418 10.12 12.83 0.11
C VAL A 418 9.07 12.95 -0.99
N SER A 419 8.77 14.17 -1.39
CA SER A 419 7.84 14.47 -2.48
C SER A 419 8.35 15.63 -3.32
N LYS A 420 8.07 15.57 -4.63
CA LYS A 420 8.34 16.67 -5.58
C LYS A 420 7.15 17.63 -5.71
N ASP A 421 5.96 17.23 -5.26
CA ASP A 421 4.69 17.97 -5.44
C ASP A 421 3.79 18.00 -4.18
N LEU A 422 4.26 17.44 -3.06
CA LEU A 422 3.56 17.26 -1.79
C LEU A 422 2.32 16.33 -1.85
N ILE A 423 2.07 15.69 -2.99
CA ILE A 423 0.95 14.78 -3.22
C ILE A 423 1.46 13.34 -3.34
N ASN A 424 2.50 13.16 -4.14
CA ASN A 424 3.11 11.88 -4.46
C ASN A 424 4.38 11.69 -3.62
N TRP A 425 4.43 10.63 -2.80
CA TRP A 425 5.47 10.43 -1.79
C TRP A 425 6.31 9.20 -2.09
N VAL A 426 7.63 9.35 -2.05
CA VAL A 426 8.62 8.27 -2.11
C VAL A 426 9.04 7.96 -0.68
N HIS A 427 8.74 6.75 -0.20
CA HIS A 427 9.15 6.32 1.14
C HIS A 427 10.66 6.08 1.21
N LEU A 428 11.28 6.62 2.25
CA LEU A 428 12.70 6.54 2.53
C LEU A 428 12.97 5.65 3.75
N PRO A 429 14.24 5.25 4.00
CA PRO A 429 14.59 4.52 5.21
C PRO A 429 14.13 5.27 6.47
N ILE A 430 13.89 4.54 7.56
CA ILE A 430 13.66 5.16 8.86
C ILE A 430 14.83 6.10 9.16
N PHE A 431 14.55 7.38 9.41
CA PHE A 431 15.57 8.43 9.51
C PHE A 431 16.27 8.41 10.87
N MET A 432 15.53 8.23 11.96
CA MET A 432 16.09 8.13 13.31
C MET A 432 15.48 6.98 14.11
N ILE A 433 16.36 6.22 14.75
CA ILE A 433 16.06 5.10 15.64
C ILE A 433 16.73 5.38 17.00
N PRO A 434 16.02 5.27 18.14
CA PRO A 434 16.62 5.47 19.46
C PRO A 434 17.79 4.51 19.71
N PRO A 435 19.01 5.00 19.98
CA PRO A 435 20.14 4.12 20.23
C PRO A 435 19.99 3.44 21.60
N ASN A 436 20.11 2.12 21.64
CA ASN A 436 20.27 1.30 22.85
C ASN A 436 19.24 1.48 23.98
N LEU A 437 18.12 2.18 23.80
CA LEU A 437 17.09 2.38 24.83
C LEU A 437 15.93 1.37 24.76
N LEU A 438 16.05 0.33 23.93
CA LEU A 438 15.10 -0.78 23.79
C LEU A 438 14.88 -1.59 25.10
N HIS A 439 15.65 -1.30 26.16
CA HIS A 439 15.53 -1.91 27.48
C HIS A 439 14.65 -1.12 28.47
N LEU A 440 14.11 0.05 28.09
CA LEU A 440 13.25 0.87 28.95
C LEU A 440 11.87 1.03 28.30
N ASP A 441 10.82 0.83 29.13
CA ASP A 441 9.40 0.76 28.78
C ASP A 441 8.86 1.96 27.93
N PHE A 442 7.61 1.80 27.47
CA PHE A 442 6.68 2.57 26.59
C PHE A 442 6.73 4.12 26.48
N GLU A 443 7.68 4.84 27.07
CA GLU A 443 7.68 6.31 27.14
C GLU A 443 9.02 6.97 26.77
N ASN A 444 10.00 6.21 26.27
CA ASN A 444 11.28 6.74 25.81
C ASN A 444 11.37 6.83 24.28
N GLY A 445 12.10 7.81 23.75
CA GLY A 445 12.43 7.86 22.33
C GLY A 445 12.75 9.25 21.78
N HIS A 446 12.93 9.33 20.47
CA HIS A 446 13.08 10.58 19.73
C HIS A 446 11.70 11.17 19.40
N PHE A 447 11.25 12.15 20.19
CA PHE A 447 9.99 12.86 20.06
C PHE A 447 10.05 13.86 18.88
N THR A 448 8.95 14.60 18.68
CA THR A 448 8.78 15.60 17.63
C THR A 448 9.88 16.66 17.63
N GLY A 449 10.13 17.24 16.46
CA GLY A 449 11.21 18.18 16.22
C GLY A 449 11.09 18.91 14.89
N SER A 450 12.17 19.54 14.46
CA SER A 450 12.23 20.35 13.23
C SER A 450 13.55 20.21 12.50
N ILE A 451 13.56 20.60 11.23
CA ILE A 451 14.71 20.60 10.34
C ILE A 451 14.88 22.00 9.73
N ILE A 452 16.11 22.47 9.61
CA ILE A 452 16.43 23.73 8.92
C ILE A 452 17.51 23.53 7.86
N ASN A 453 17.34 24.19 6.71
CA ASN A 453 18.34 24.24 5.65
C ASN A 453 19.53 25.11 6.09
N LEU A 454 20.74 24.59 5.89
CA LEU A 454 21.97 25.31 6.16
C LEU A 454 22.52 25.92 4.85
N PRO A 455 23.19 27.10 4.90
CA PRO A 455 23.74 27.75 3.71
C PRO A 455 24.76 26.93 2.92
N ASN A 456 25.36 25.91 3.54
CA ASN A 456 26.31 25.00 2.89
C ASN A 456 25.61 23.87 2.10
N GLY A 457 24.28 23.83 2.08
CA GLY A 457 23.50 22.77 1.43
C GLY A 457 23.25 21.54 2.29
N GLU A 458 23.69 21.54 3.55
CA GLU A 458 23.38 20.50 4.55
C GLU A 458 22.15 20.92 5.37
N PHE A 459 21.75 20.07 6.33
CA PHE A 459 20.55 20.27 7.14
C PHE A 459 20.84 20.07 8.62
N GLY A 460 20.32 20.97 9.45
CA GLY A 460 20.32 20.84 10.90
C GLY A 460 19.00 20.24 11.37
N VAL A 461 19.06 19.16 12.13
CA VAL A 461 17.91 18.44 12.68
C VAL A 461 17.87 18.63 14.19
N PHE A 462 16.70 18.99 14.73
CA PHE A 462 16.45 19.23 16.14
C PHE A 462 15.29 18.37 16.61
N TRP A 463 15.38 17.79 17.80
CA TRP A 463 14.29 16.99 18.36
C TRP A 463 14.34 16.96 19.88
N SER A 464 13.24 16.51 20.48
CA SER A 464 13.18 16.23 21.91
C SER A 464 13.53 14.78 22.22
N GLN A 465 14.39 14.58 23.21
CA GLN A 465 14.66 13.27 23.78
C GLN A 465 14.01 13.17 25.15
N ARG A 466 13.01 12.29 25.29
CA ARG A 466 12.49 11.87 26.61
C ARG A 466 13.35 10.73 27.18
N ILE A 467 13.69 10.85 28.46
CA ILE A 467 14.49 9.89 29.23
C ILE A 467 13.79 9.63 30.57
N SER A 468 13.36 8.39 30.79
CA SER A 468 12.74 7.92 32.04
C SER A 468 13.75 7.15 32.89
N TYR A 469 13.75 7.37 34.21
CA TYR A 469 14.85 6.96 35.09
C TYR A 469 14.67 5.62 35.85
N PHE A 470 13.69 4.77 35.55
CA PHE A 470 13.42 3.55 36.36
C PHE A 470 13.32 2.22 35.60
N PRO A 471 13.85 1.11 36.17
CA PRO A 471 13.31 -0.24 36.00
C PRO A 471 12.09 -0.45 36.92
N ARG A 472 11.03 -1.09 36.39
CA ARG A 472 9.68 -1.30 36.96
C ARG A 472 9.49 -1.27 38.49
N GLY A 473 8.40 -0.62 38.93
CA GLY A 473 7.42 -1.29 39.81
C GLY A 473 7.05 -0.69 41.17
N THR A 474 7.45 0.52 41.59
CA THR A 474 7.10 0.97 42.97
C THR A 474 6.79 2.45 43.20
N VAL A 475 6.62 3.31 42.19
CA VAL A 475 6.30 4.74 42.44
C VAL A 475 5.16 5.22 41.55
N THR A 476 4.21 5.94 42.15
CA THR A 476 3.03 6.56 41.51
C THR A 476 3.34 7.85 40.73
N GLU A 477 4.61 8.26 40.68
CA GLU A 477 5.11 9.39 39.90
C GLU A 477 6.33 8.91 39.09
N TYR A 478 6.24 9.01 37.77
CA TYR A 478 7.33 8.69 36.86
C TYR A 478 8.21 9.96 36.70
N PRO A 479 9.45 10.03 37.21
CA PRO A 479 10.36 11.09 36.84
C PRO A 479 10.91 10.79 35.45
N TRP A 480 10.44 11.56 34.47
CA TRP A 480 11.07 11.67 33.15
C TRP A 480 11.73 13.04 33.02
N ARG A 481 12.65 13.15 32.08
CA ARG A 481 13.22 14.41 31.63
C ARG A 481 13.21 14.49 30.13
N GLU A 482 12.90 15.66 29.61
CA GLU A 482 13.06 15.97 28.19
C GLU A 482 14.19 16.96 27.97
N THR A 483 14.91 16.75 26.87
CA THR A 483 16.09 17.53 26.50
C THR A 483 16.07 17.78 25.00
N GLN A 484 16.60 18.92 24.57
CA GLN A 484 16.64 19.27 23.16
C GLN A 484 17.99 18.85 22.57
N GLN A 485 17.91 18.20 21.41
CA GLN A 485 19.02 17.56 20.73
C GLN A 485 19.26 18.21 19.36
N TYR A 486 20.44 17.97 18.79
CA TYR A 486 20.85 18.43 17.46
C TYR A 486 21.71 17.39 16.76
N VAL A 487 21.50 17.20 15.45
CA VAL A 487 22.37 16.41 14.57
C VAL A 487 22.33 17.01 13.16
N MET A 488 23.38 16.83 12.37
CA MET A 488 23.40 17.20 10.96
C MET A 488 23.08 16.03 10.05
N THR A 489 22.56 16.31 8.87
CA THR A 489 22.53 15.39 7.73
C THR A 489 22.96 16.13 6.46
N LYS A 490 23.65 15.41 5.56
CA LYS A 490 24.17 15.97 4.30
C LYS A 490 23.29 15.64 3.10
N ASP A 491 22.52 14.57 3.20
CA ASP A 491 21.78 13.96 2.11
C ASP A 491 20.28 13.80 2.41
N LEU A 492 19.84 14.20 3.62
CA LEU A 492 18.51 13.94 4.19
C LEU A 492 18.19 12.47 4.41
N ILE A 493 19.01 11.53 3.97
CA ILE A 493 18.72 10.10 4.08
C ILE A 493 19.07 9.61 5.48
N ARG A 494 20.22 10.04 6.02
CA ARG A 494 20.70 9.60 7.34
C ARG A 494 21.29 10.73 8.18
N PRO A 495 21.13 10.69 9.51
CA PRO A 495 21.88 11.55 10.43
C PRO A 495 23.37 11.20 10.45
N ASP A 496 24.23 12.21 10.46
CA ASP A 496 25.64 12.08 10.81
C ASP A 496 25.77 12.14 12.34
N TRP A 497 25.64 10.97 12.98
CA TRP A 497 25.70 10.86 14.44
C TRP A 497 27.00 11.38 15.06
N THR A 498 28.09 11.56 14.30
CA THR A 498 29.33 12.16 14.82
C THR A 498 29.15 13.64 15.19
N THR A 499 28.13 14.28 14.63
CA THR A 499 27.77 15.69 14.83
C THR A 499 26.78 15.90 15.96
N HIS A 500 26.26 14.82 16.55
CA HIS A 500 25.22 14.88 17.59
C HIS A 500 25.66 15.69 18.81
N LYS A 501 24.76 16.57 19.27
CA LYS A 501 24.87 17.34 20.52
C LYS A 501 23.53 17.40 21.25
N MET A 502 23.61 17.33 22.57
CA MET A 502 22.53 17.79 23.44
C MET A 502 22.71 19.29 23.65
N ILE A 503 21.75 20.10 23.20
CA ILE A 503 21.89 21.55 23.10
C ILE A 503 21.16 22.30 24.21
N ILE A 504 20.06 21.75 24.74
CA ILE A 504 19.36 22.32 25.89
C ILE A 504 18.98 21.19 26.84
N GLU A 505 19.66 21.17 27.98
CA GLU A 505 19.50 20.12 28.99
C GLU A 505 18.51 20.53 30.09
N LYS A 506 18.61 21.78 30.56
CA LYS A 506 17.94 22.25 31.78
C LYS A 506 16.74 23.11 31.46
N LEU A 507 15.67 22.90 32.23
CA LEU A 507 14.52 23.81 32.26
C LEU A 507 14.98 25.21 32.66
N PRO A 508 14.39 26.27 32.07
CA PRO A 508 14.69 27.63 32.46
C PRO A 508 14.22 27.89 33.89
N THR A 509 14.99 28.68 34.65
CA THR A 509 14.60 29.11 36.00
C THR A 509 13.74 30.36 35.89
N VAL A 510 12.43 30.18 36.05
CA VAL A 510 11.42 31.26 36.01
C VAL A 510 10.46 31.13 37.18
N ASP A 511 9.74 32.21 37.49
CA ASP A 511 8.70 32.26 38.51
C ASP A 511 7.38 32.74 37.86
N PRO A 512 6.28 31.98 37.92
CA PRO A 512 6.17 30.60 38.45
C PRO A 512 7.05 29.57 37.70
N PRO A 513 7.44 28.46 38.32
CA PRO A 513 8.30 27.46 37.67
C PRO A 513 7.61 26.74 36.49
N ILE A 514 8.45 26.19 35.60
CA ILE A 514 8.07 25.32 34.48
C ILE A 514 7.90 23.88 34.97
N GLY A 515 6.93 23.15 34.43
CA GLY A 515 6.70 21.73 34.69
C GLY A 515 7.68 20.82 33.95
N ASN A 516 7.42 19.51 33.99
CA ASN A 516 8.35 18.52 33.45
C ASN A 516 8.25 18.34 31.94
N ASN A 517 7.11 18.71 31.34
CA ASN A 517 6.94 18.67 29.90
C ASN A 517 7.72 19.82 29.24
N PHE A 518 8.60 19.50 28.31
CA PHE A 518 9.55 20.39 27.66
C PHE A 518 10.01 19.77 26.33
N HIS A 519 9.20 19.92 25.29
CA HIS A 519 9.45 19.22 24.03
C HIS A 519 8.98 19.96 22.76
N ASP A 520 9.25 19.34 21.61
CA ASP A 520 8.89 19.75 20.25
C ASP A 520 9.58 21.05 19.78
N PRO A 521 10.92 21.06 19.65
CA PRO A 521 11.67 22.25 19.28
C PRO A 521 11.45 22.60 17.80
N VAL A 522 11.01 23.83 17.54
CA VAL A 522 10.95 24.40 16.18
C VAL A 522 11.99 25.48 16.01
N VAL A 523 12.97 25.24 15.12
CA VAL A 523 14.08 26.16 14.83
C VAL A 523 13.82 26.92 13.54
N PHE A 524 13.98 28.25 13.59
CA PHE A 524 13.72 29.12 12.45
C PHE A 524 14.68 30.32 12.41
N LEU A 525 14.88 30.87 11.21
CA LEU A 525 15.52 32.16 11.02
C LEU A 525 14.50 33.26 11.35
N GLY A 526 14.89 34.26 12.13
CA GLY A 526 14.00 35.34 12.54
C GLY A 526 14.64 36.72 12.52
N PRO A 527 14.00 37.70 13.20
CA PRO A 527 14.39 39.11 13.16
C PRO A 527 15.86 39.34 13.51
N GLY A 528 16.48 40.23 12.74
CA GLY A 528 17.90 40.58 12.86
C GLY A 528 18.86 39.50 12.34
N GLY A 529 18.37 38.46 11.67
CA GLY A 529 19.18 37.37 11.12
C GLY A 529 19.69 36.40 12.19
N TYR A 530 18.99 36.30 13.31
CA TYR A 530 19.30 35.31 14.36
C TYR A 530 18.45 34.05 14.16
N TYR A 531 18.99 32.92 14.62
CA TYR A 531 18.23 31.69 14.74
C TYR A 531 17.53 31.65 16.10
N TYR A 532 16.27 31.26 16.07
CA TYR A 532 15.41 31.14 17.23
C TYR A 532 14.88 29.71 17.31
N MET A 533 14.45 29.33 18.52
CA MET A 533 13.82 28.05 18.79
C MET A 533 12.63 28.26 19.71
N THR A 534 11.47 27.74 19.32
CA THR A 534 10.33 27.57 20.23
C THR A 534 10.33 26.17 20.81
N VAL A 535 9.96 26.03 22.09
CA VAL A 535 9.80 24.72 22.76
C VAL A 535 8.49 24.73 23.56
N GLY A 536 7.69 23.68 23.41
CA GLY A 536 6.41 23.50 24.08
C GLY A 536 6.60 23.04 25.51
N SER A 537 5.80 23.57 26.43
CA SER A 537 5.94 23.29 27.86
C SER A 537 4.68 23.65 28.66
N GLU A 538 4.77 23.57 29.98
CA GLU A 538 3.71 23.85 30.94
C GLU A 538 4.24 24.58 32.18
N ARG A 539 3.37 25.26 32.93
CA ARG A 539 3.67 25.70 34.30
C ARG A 539 3.58 24.54 35.28
N THR A 540 4.39 24.55 36.34
CA THR A 540 4.33 23.54 37.39
C THR A 540 2.91 23.40 37.96
N GLY A 541 2.45 22.16 38.13
CA GLY A 541 1.09 21.85 38.55
C GLY A 541 0.05 21.95 37.43
N GLY A 542 0.47 22.20 36.19
CA GLY A 542 -0.40 22.24 35.01
C GLY A 542 -1.37 23.41 35.03
N SER A 543 -0.93 24.58 35.52
CA SER A 543 -1.78 25.77 35.64
C SER A 543 -1.92 26.58 34.35
N ALA A 544 -1.01 26.41 33.39
CA ALA A 544 -1.04 27.01 32.06
C ALA A 544 -0.06 26.27 31.13
N GLY A 545 -0.38 26.19 29.85
CA GLY A 545 0.57 25.82 28.81
C GLY A 545 1.42 27.01 28.41
N VAL A 546 2.69 26.77 28.04
CA VAL A 546 3.60 27.83 27.64
C VAL A 546 4.44 27.44 26.43
N VAL A 547 4.74 28.43 25.58
CA VAL A 547 5.71 28.33 24.51
C VAL A 547 6.95 29.12 24.92
N LEU A 548 8.08 28.43 25.07
CA LEU A 548 9.36 29.00 25.48
C LEU A 548 10.13 29.48 24.24
N LEU A 549 10.83 30.61 24.35
CA LEU A 549 11.69 31.13 23.29
C LEU A 549 13.17 31.01 23.68
N TYR A 550 13.96 30.46 22.77
CA TYR A 550 15.42 30.48 22.81
C TYR A 550 15.97 31.19 21.57
N LYS A 551 17.15 31.77 21.71
CA LYS A 551 17.87 32.47 20.65
C LYS A 551 19.31 32.00 20.61
N ASN A 552 19.81 31.66 19.44
CA ASN A 552 21.22 31.37 19.24
C ASN A 552 22.04 32.67 19.18
N LYS A 553 23.19 32.73 19.88
CA LYS A 553 23.96 33.98 20.07
C LYS A 553 24.60 34.55 18.79
N ASN A 554 24.97 33.71 17.83
CA ASN A 554 26.04 34.04 16.87
C ASN A 554 25.56 34.24 15.42
N LYS A 555 24.25 34.16 15.14
CA LYS A 555 23.66 34.25 13.78
C LYS A 555 24.20 33.22 12.77
N ARG A 556 24.96 32.23 13.23
CA ARG A 556 25.73 31.35 12.37
C ARG A 556 25.04 30.00 12.28
N ALA A 557 24.65 29.67 11.06
CA ALA A 557 24.04 28.38 10.72
C ALA A 557 24.96 27.19 11.04
N ASP A 558 26.28 27.39 11.02
CA ASP A 558 27.28 26.34 11.31
C ASP A 558 27.58 26.20 12.81
N GLN A 559 26.85 26.89 13.69
CA GLN A 559 27.02 26.86 15.15
C GLN A 559 25.70 26.66 15.89
N LEU A 560 24.73 26.00 15.26
CA LEU A 560 23.43 25.69 15.86
C LEU A 560 23.50 24.52 16.86
N ASP A 561 24.63 23.84 16.94
CA ASP A 561 24.93 22.75 17.87
C ASP A 561 25.25 23.22 19.31
N ARG A 562 25.18 24.54 19.58
CA ARG A 562 25.55 25.17 20.86
C ARG A 562 24.94 26.57 21.02
N ASP A 563 25.30 27.24 22.13
CA ASP A 563 25.07 28.68 22.36
C ASP A 563 23.61 29.16 22.26
N TRP A 564 22.67 28.34 22.70
CA TRP A 564 21.26 28.72 22.84
C TRP A 564 20.99 29.45 24.16
N GLU A 565 20.41 30.65 24.10
CA GLU A 565 20.04 31.47 25.25
C GLU A 565 18.53 31.58 25.38
N TYR A 566 18.00 31.25 26.56
CA TYR A 566 16.60 31.47 26.91
C TYR A 566 16.25 32.96 26.86
N GLN A 567 15.17 33.32 26.14
CA GLN A 567 14.70 34.70 25.96
C GLN A 567 13.45 35.02 26.77
N GLY A 568 12.74 34.01 27.29
CA GLY A 568 11.49 34.18 28.01
C GLY A 568 10.38 33.27 27.48
N ILE A 569 9.18 33.52 27.99
CA ILE A 569 7.94 32.88 27.51
C ILE A 569 7.43 33.72 26.34
N LEU A 570 7.32 33.09 25.17
CA LEU A 570 6.76 33.71 23.97
C LEU A 570 5.24 33.87 24.10
N HIS A 571 4.59 32.82 24.59
CA HIS A 571 3.14 32.74 24.75
C HIS A 571 2.77 31.87 25.95
N GLU A 572 1.70 32.23 26.64
CA GLU A 572 1.13 31.49 27.77
C GLU A 572 -0.39 31.44 27.62
N ASP A 573 -0.96 30.25 27.81
CA ASP A 573 -2.40 30.03 27.72
C ASP A 573 -2.90 29.22 28.92
N ASN A 574 -3.89 29.76 29.62
CA ASN A 574 -4.54 29.15 30.77
C ASN A 574 -6.06 28.98 30.58
N ARG A 575 -6.55 29.23 29.36
CA ARG A 575 -7.98 29.12 29.01
C ARG A 575 -8.40 27.67 28.97
N ASP A 576 -9.70 27.46 29.16
CA ASP A 576 -10.32 26.15 29.11
C ASP A 576 -9.57 25.09 29.93
N GLU A 577 -8.93 25.47 31.05
CA GLU A 577 -8.04 24.68 31.92
C GLU A 577 -6.88 23.94 31.21
N LEU A 578 -6.40 24.51 30.09
CA LEU A 578 -5.25 24.05 29.32
C LEU A 578 -4.03 23.89 30.22
N ARG A 579 -3.30 22.78 30.08
CA ARG A 579 -2.10 22.52 30.88
C ARG A 579 -0.82 22.69 30.10
N MET A 580 -0.84 22.39 28.80
CA MET A 580 0.36 22.28 28.01
C MET A 580 0.16 22.76 26.56
N CYS A 581 1.16 23.45 26.03
CA CYS A 581 1.26 23.77 24.61
C CYS A 581 2.16 22.73 23.93
N GLU A 582 1.56 21.72 23.30
CA GLU A 582 2.26 20.70 22.49
C GLU A 582 2.51 21.20 21.06
N CYS A 583 3.57 20.72 20.42
CA CYS A 583 3.90 21.00 19.03
C CYS A 583 3.79 22.48 18.63
N PRO A 584 4.50 23.41 19.30
CA PRO A 584 4.43 24.81 18.92
C PRO A 584 5.06 25.03 17.54
N MET A 585 4.24 25.40 16.58
CA MET A 585 4.64 25.79 15.23
C MET A 585 4.68 27.32 15.15
N PHE A 586 5.81 27.88 14.72
CA PHE A 586 5.96 29.33 14.56
C PHE A 586 6.57 29.69 13.20
N ILE A 587 5.73 30.19 12.28
CA ILE A 587 6.08 30.35 10.86
C ILE A 587 5.99 31.82 10.45
N ALA A 588 6.99 32.28 9.71
CA ALA A 588 6.97 33.58 9.04
C ALA A 588 6.11 33.54 7.77
N MET A 589 5.25 34.53 7.59
CA MET A 589 4.38 34.69 6.41
C MET A 589 5.04 35.58 5.37
N GLY A 590 6.28 35.26 5.01
CA GLY A 590 7.14 36.09 4.16
C GLY A 590 8.60 36.03 4.60
N ASP A 591 9.42 36.93 4.06
CA ASP A 591 10.83 37.04 4.44
C ASP A 591 10.97 37.31 5.95
N PRO A 592 11.54 36.38 6.74
CA PRO A 592 11.67 36.55 8.20
C PRO A 592 12.60 37.70 8.60
N LEU A 593 13.37 38.26 7.67
CA LEU A 593 14.24 39.42 7.92
C LEU A 593 13.52 40.76 7.76
N ASN A 594 12.33 40.77 7.14
CA ASN A 594 11.51 41.96 7.02
C ASN A 594 10.76 42.24 8.33
N ALA A 595 10.91 43.45 8.87
CA ALA A 595 10.29 43.86 10.13
C ALA A 595 8.76 43.89 10.10
N ASN A 596 8.15 43.95 8.90
CA ASN A 596 6.70 43.94 8.71
C ASN A 596 6.13 42.54 8.45
N THR A 597 6.95 41.49 8.49
CA THR A 597 6.50 40.12 8.28
C THR A 597 5.54 39.72 9.39
N GLU A 598 4.39 39.18 9.00
CA GLU A 598 3.45 38.53 9.91
C GLU A 598 3.97 37.15 10.28
N TRP A 599 3.66 36.73 11.49
CA TRP A 599 4.03 35.44 12.04
C TRP A 599 2.79 34.71 12.50
N VAL A 600 2.77 33.39 12.31
CA VAL A 600 1.70 32.51 12.74
C VAL A 600 2.23 31.60 13.83
N LEU A 601 1.64 31.68 15.02
CA LEU A 601 1.84 30.73 16.12
C LEU A 601 0.67 29.76 16.16
N SER A 602 0.97 28.47 16.19
CA SER A 602 0.03 27.40 16.46
C SER A 602 0.57 26.44 17.50
N TYR A 603 -0.29 25.85 18.31
CA TYR A 603 0.04 24.76 19.22
C TYR A 603 -1.19 23.91 19.49
N VAL A 604 -0.97 22.67 19.89
CA VAL A 604 -1.98 21.75 20.40
C VAL A 604 -2.24 22.07 21.87
N SER A 605 -3.50 22.30 22.23
CA SER A 605 -3.90 22.51 23.63
C SER A 605 -4.05 21.19 24.38
N ASP A 606 -2.97 20.66 24.98
CA ASP A 606 -3.05 19.42 25.76
C ASP A 606 -3.30 19.69 27.25
N LYS A 607 -3.96 18.73 27.89
CA LYS A 607 -4.27 18.76 29.33
C LYS A 607 -3.54 17.68 30.13
N GLY A 608 -2.54 17.05 29.51
CA GLY A 608 -1.75 15.99 30.09
C GLY A 608 -2.39 14.62 29.89
N SER A 609 -1.57 13.65 29.48
CA SER A 609 -2.00 12.30 29.09
C SER A 609 -2.47 11.38 30.23
N TYR A 610 -2.45 11.82 31.50
CA TYR A 610 -2.62 10.96 32.68
C TYR A 610 -3.86 11.21 33.56
N TYR A 611 -4.70 12.21 33.25
CA TYR A 611 -5.90 12.52 34.06
C TYR A 611 -7.21 12.38 33.27
N PRO A 612 -8.26 11.77 33.84
CA PRO A 612 -9.52 11.44 33.15
C PRO A 612 -10.43 12.65 32.83
N THR A 613 -10.04 13.86 33.22
CA THR A 613 -10.76 15.09 32.86
C THR A 613 -10.09 15.71 31.64
N VAL A 614 -10.45 15.19 30.46
CA VAL A 614 -10.17 15.85 29.19
C VAL A 614 -10.93 17.17 29.21
N GLY A 615 -10.20 18.27 29.20
CA GLY A 615 -10.86 19.54 29.00
C GLY A 615 -11.24 19.71 27.57
N MET A 616 -12.42 20.23 27.41
CA MET A 616 -13.05 20.41 26.13
C MET A 616 -13.39 21.88 25.99
N ASP A 617 -13.38 22.37 24.77
CA ASP A 617 -14.02 23.65 24.48
C ASP A 617 -15.53 23.57 24.72
N ALA A 618 -16.23 24.69 24.53
CA ALA A 618 -17.67 24.79 24.74
C ALA A 618 -18.49 23.77 23.90
N GLU A 619 -17.95 23.31 22.77
CA GLU A 619 -18.57 22.31 21.89
C GLU A 619 -18.19 20.87 22.26
N GLY A 620 -17.35 20.68 23.27
CA GLY A 620 -16.97 19.37 23.77
C GLY A 620 -15.83 18.72 23.00
N ARG A 621 -15.03 19.50 22.24
CA ARG A 621 -13.85 19.04 21.49
C ARG A 621 -12.58 19.19 22.32
N ALA A 622 -11.67 18.23 22.21
CA ALA A 622 -10.43 18.18 22.97
C ALA A 622 -9.20 18.45 22.09
N ARG A 623 -8.08 18.83 22.72
CA ARG A 623 -6.75 18.96 22.09
C ARG A 623 -6.66 19.95 20.92
N MET A 624 -7.59 20.89 20.80
CA MET A 624 -7.69 21.78 19.64
C MET A 624 -6.38 22.52 19.31
N ASN A 625 -6.15 22.79 18.03
CA ASN A 625 -5.05 23.65 17.60
C ASN A 625 -5.51 25.11 17.64
N SER A 626 -4.86 25.91 18.47
CA SER A 626 -5.06 27.36 18.50
C SER A 626 -4.17 28.00 17.44
N LEU A 627 -4.65 29.04 16.76
CA LEU A 627 -3.88 29.76 15.74
C LEU A 627 -3.92 31.27 16.00
N PHE A 628 -2.74 31.87 16.14
CA PHE A 628 -2.54 33.29 16.39
C PHE A 628 -1.72 33.90 15.27
N VAL A 629 -2.16 35.06 14.78
CA VAL A 629 -1.42 35.85 13.78
C VAL A 629 -0.97 37.14 14.42
N GLY A 630 0.27 37.55 14.16
CA GLY A 630 0.81 38.78 14.72
C GLY A 630 2.23 39.11 14.32
N HIS A 631 2.84 40.04 15.05
CA HIS A 631 4.20 40.51 14.77
C HIS A 631 5.20 39.98 15.79
N PHE A 632 6.36 39.53 15.31
CA PHE A 632 7.48 39.08 16.14
C PHE A 632 8.68 40.01 15.98
N ASP A 633 9.13 40.61 17.08
CA ASP A 633 10.26 41.54 17.08
C ASP A 633 11.62 40.87 17.42
N GLY A 634 11.62 39.54 17.60
CA GLY A 634 12.78 38.79 18.08
C GLY A 634 12.81 38.59 19.60
N ARG A 635 11.83 39.10 20.34
CA ARG A 635 11.66 38.92 21.78
C ARG A 635 10.21 38.65 22.19
N LYS A 636 9.26 39.35 21.59
CA LYS A 636 7.83 39.28 21.88
C LYS A 636 7.05 39.01 20.61
N PHE A 637 5.97 38.26 20.77
CA PHE A 637 4.96 38.06 19.73
C PHE A 637 3.70 38.82 20.13
N GLU A 638 3.36 39.85 19.35
CA GLU A 638 2.18 40.68 19.59
C GLU A 638 1.02 40.20 18.72
N HIS A 639 -0.02 39.67 19.36
CA HIS A 639 -1.17 39.10 18.67
C HIS A 639 -2.00 40.19 18.00
N ARG A 640 -2.32 40.00 16.72
CA ARG A 640 -3.31 40.79 15.99
C ARG A 640 -4.70 40.15 16.09
N PHE A 641 -4.79 38.85 15.84
CA PHE A 641 -6.04 38.09 15.97
C PHE A 641 -5.76 36.59 16.21
N GLU A 642 -6.80 35.90 16.68
CA GLU A 642 -6.83 34.47 16.91
C GLU A 642 -7.96 33.84 16.09
N GLN A 643 -7.74 32.63 15.59
CA GLN A 643 -8.77 31.80 14.98
C GLN A 643 -8.48 30.31 15.24
N LYS A 644 -9.44 29.45 14.86
CA LYS A 644 -9.27 27.99 14.92
C LYS A 644 -8.57 27.51 13.65
N MET A 645 -7.58 26.62 13.79
CA MET A 645 -6.97 25.91 12.66
C MET A 645 -7.95 24.93 12.02
N ASP A 646 -8.67 24.20 12.88
CA ASP A 646 -9.59 23.13 12.51
C ASP A 646 -10.80 23.27 13.44
N PHE A 647 -12.03 23.38 12.92
CA PHE A 647 -13.22 23.52 13.77
C PHE A 647 -13.84 22.16 14.16
N VAL A 648 -13.39 21.06 13.59
CA VAL A 648 -13.88 19.70 13.86
C VAL A 648 -13.12 19.10 15.04
N GLY A 649 -11.80 19.32 15.11
CA GLY A 649 -10.92 18.73 16.10
C GLY A 649 -10.51 17.30 15.76
N GLY A 650 -10.38 16.98 14.46
CA GLY A 650 -9.88 15.69 13.99
C GLY A 650 -8.42 15.69 13.52
N SER A 651 -7.77 16.86 13.52
CA SER A 651 -6.37 17.02 13.16
C SER A 651 -5.58 17.73 14.25
N PHE A 652 -4.31 17.37 14.44
CA PHE A 652 -3.44 17.77 15.55
C PHE A 652 -1.97 17.83 15.10
N ALA A 653 -1.10 18.33 16.00
CA ALA A 653 0.35 18.33 15.85
C ALA A 653 0.83 18.91 14.51
N TYR A 654 0.26 20.05 14.11
CA TYR A 654 0.66 20.70 12.87
C TYR A 654 2.12 21.16 12.93
N GLN A 655 2.86 20.86 11.87
CA GLN A 655 4.21 21.36 11.62
C GLN A 655 4.26 21.96 10.22
N GLY A 656 5.19 22.89 10.02
CA GLY A 656 5.29 23.62 8.76
C GLY A 656 6.50 24.53 8.69
N PHE A 657 6.69 25.13 7.52
CA PHE A 657 7.83 25.99 7.23
C PHE A 657 7.48 27.03 6.17
N TYR A 658 8.25 28.11 6.16
CA TYR A 658 8.22 29.08 5.07
C TYR A 658 9.25 28.69 4.00
N ASP A 659 8.78 28.50 2.77
CA ASP A 659 9.66 28.29 1.63
C ASP A 659 9.92 29.63 0.92
N GLN A 660 11.17 30.07 0.94
CA GLN A 660 11.60 31.28 0.25
C GLN A 660 11.49 31.16 -1.27
N GLN A 661 11.63 29.96 -1.84
CA GLN A 661 11.64 29.77 -3.28
C GLN A 661 10.25 29.96 -3.89
N SER A 662 9.23 29.32 -3.30
CA SER A 662 7.83 29.51 -3.71
C SER A 662 7.16 30.73 -3.06
N GLY A 663 7.73 31.25 -1.97
CA GLY A 663 7.14 32.34 -1.19
C GLY A 663 5.93 31.92 -0.36
N ARG A 664 5.77 30.62 -0.09
CA ARG A 664 4.58 30.04 0.57
C ARG A 664 4.94 29.50 1.96
N ALA A 665 3.98 29.58 2.87
CA ALA A 665 4.06 29.01 4.21
C ALA A 665 3.30 27.69 4.24
N TYR A 666 4.01 26.56 4.09
CA TYR A 666 3.42 25.23 4.04
C TYR A 666 3.21 24.65 5.43
N LEU A 667 2.19 23.82 5.57
CA LEU A 667 1.92 23.06 6.78
C LEU A 667 1.25 21.72 6.48
N ILE A 668 1.42 20.79 7.40
CA ILE A 668 0.76 19.49 7.40
C ILE A 668 0.48 19.08 8.84
N GLY A 669 -0.67 18.45 9.07
CA GLY A 669 -1.09 17.98 10.39
C GLY A 669 -1.17 16.46 10.45
N TRP A 670 -1.27 15.92 11.65
CA TRP A 670 -1.63 14.54 11.89
C TRP A 670 -3.15 14.42 12.05
N ILE A 671 -3.78 13.48 11.36
CA ILE A 671 -5.19 13.13 11.60
C ILE A 671 -5.23 12.03 12.67
N CYS A 672 -5.66 12.42 13.87
CA CYS A 672 -5.71 11.51 15.01
C CYS A 672 -7.12 10.94 15.21
N ASP A 673 -7.18 9.83 15.94
CA ASP A 673 -8.44 9.23 16.39
C ASP A 673 -9.15 10.16 17.41
N ILE A 674 -10.40 10.53 17.11
CA ILE A 674 -11.26 11.36 17.97
C ILE A 674 -12.08 10.51 18.96
N GLY A 675 -11.57 9.33 19.36
CA GLY A 675 -12.24 8.32 20.19
C GLY A 675 -12.52 8.70 21.65
N TRP A 676 -12.59 9.99 21.93
CA TRP A 676 -12.98 10.59 23.20
C TRP A 676 -14.35 11.28 23.12
N ILE A 677 -14.96 11.35 21.93
CA ILE A 677 -16.34 11.80 21.76
C ILE A 677 -17.22 10.55 21.73
N GLY A 678 -17.72 10.17 22.92
CA GLY A 678 -18.42 8.91 23.18
C GLY A 678 -19.35 8.40 22.06
N ASP A 679 -19.01 7.22 21.56
CA ASP A 679 -19.75 6.47 20.55
C ASP A 679 -21.05 5.84 21.10
N THR A 680 -22.05 5.62 20.23
CA THR A 680 -23.28 4.83 20.52
C THR A 680 -23.37 3.49 19.83
N THR A 681 -22.40 3.13 18.98
CA THR A 681 -22.48 1.84 18.27
C THR A 681 -22.36 0.64 19.21
N GLY A 682 -21.81 0.86 20.42
CA GLY A 682 -21.61 -0.19 21.42
C GLY A 682 -20.36 -1.02 21.14
N ASP A 683 -19.57 -0.65 20.13
CA ASP A 683 -18.29 -1.25 19.81
C ASP A 683 -17.14 -0.38 20.36
N PRO A 684 -16.32 -0.88 21.31
CA PRO A 684 -15.21 -0.13 21.90
C PRO A 684 -14.09 0.23 20.89
N ASN A 685 -14.08 -0.38 19.70
CA ASN A 685 -13.14 -0.16 18.61
C ASN A 685 -13.68 0.75 17.50
N PHE A 686 -14.95 1.15 17.55
CA PHE A 686 -15.61 1.93 16.49
C PHE A 686 -15.02 3.33 16.27
N ASP A 687 -14.12 3.82 17.12
CA ASP A 687 -13.43 5.08 16.85
C ASP A 687 -12.06 4.88 16.16
N GLY A 688 -11.63 3.63 15.91
CA GLY A 688 -10.39 3.36 15.17
C GLY A 688 -9.12 3.43 16.03
N ARG A 689 -9.20 2.95 17.28
CA ARG A 689 -8.08 2.87 18.26
C ARG A 689 -6.92 1.95 17.83
N GLY A 690 -6.89 1.50 16.58
CA GLY A 690 -5.81 0.72 15.97
C GLY A 690 -5.77 0.91 14.45
N GLY A 691 -4.59 0.84 13.86
CA GLY A 691 -4.37 0.94 12.40
C GLY A 691 -3.38 2.04 11.99
N VAL A 692 -2.97 2.03 10.72
CA VAL A 692 -2.15 3.09 10.11
C VAL A 692 -2.99 4.37 10.06
N THR A 693 -2.48 5.48 10.61
CA THR A 693 -3.14 6.80 10.53
C THR A 693 -2.56 7.62 9.36
N SER A 694 -3.22 8.73 9.02
CA SER A 694 -2.82 9.64 7.95
C SER A 694 -2.42 11.01 8.47
N ASN A 695 -1.62 11.71 7.65
CA ASN A 695 -1.51 13.15 7.75
C ASN A 695 -2.63 13.83 6.98
N THR A 696 -2.93 15.08 7.31
CA THR A 696 -3.85 15.90 6.51
C THR A 696 -3.28 16.11 5.11
N LEU A 697 -4.14 16.57 4.21
CA LEU A 697 -3.72 17.26 3.01
C LEU A 697 -2.67 18.33 3.36
N PRO A 698 -1.59 18.46 2.58
CA PRO A 698 -0.71 19.61 2.69
C PRO A 698 -1.52 20.87 2.44
N LYS A 699 -1.21 21.90 3.21
CA LYS A 699 -1.90 23.19 3.19
C LYS A 699 -0.87 24.30 3.10
N GLU A 700 -1.35 25.49 2.82
CA GLU A 700 -0.60 26.72 2.98
C GLU A 700 -1.39 27.73 3.80
N PHE A 701 -0.67 28.57 4.53
CA PHE A 701 -1.27 29.76 5.11
C PHE A 701 -1.32 30.88 4.09
N VAL A 702 -2.47 31.54 4.01
CA VAL A 702 -2.66 32.74 3.18
C VAL A 702 -3.41 33.78 3.97
N LEU A 703 -2.82 34.96 4.17
CA LEU A 703 -3.50 36.07 4.80
C LEU A 703 -4.50 36.69 3.82
N SER A 704 -5.70 37.03 4.30
CA SER A 704 -6.68 37.73 3.47
C SER A 704 -6.12 39.07 2.98
N GLU A 705 -6.59 39.56 1.83
CA GLU A 705 -6.09 40.82 1.24
C GLU A 705 -6.20 42.02 2.21
N ASN A 706 -7.22 42.02 3.07
CA ASN A 706 -7.44 43.05 4.09
C ASN A 706 -6.75 42.75 5.43
N GLY A 707 -6.06 41.61 5.56
CA GLY A 707 -5.33 41.21 6.75
C GLY A 707 -6.18 40.87 7.97
N GLN A 708 -7.46 40.53 7.80
CA GLN A 708 -8.41 40.29 8.89
C GLN A 708 -8.58 38.83 9.29
N TYR A 709 -8.22 37.89 8.43
CA TYR A 709 -8.29 36.46 8.72
C TYR A 709 -7.21 35.71 7.93
N LEU A 710 -6.89 34.51 8.41
CA LEU A 710 -5.97 33.58 7.77
C LEU A 710 -6.77 32.44 7.13
N MET A 711 -6.38 32.07 5.92
CA MET A 711 -6.85 30.87 5.23
C MET A 711 -5.86 29.74 5.47
N VAL A 712 -6.34 28.58 5.90
CA VAL A 712 -5.60 27.32 5.93
C VAL A 712 -5.93 26.57 4.65
N ARG A 713 -5.36 27.06 3.55
CA ARG A 713 -5.79 26.71 2.20
C ARG A 713 -5.21 25.35 1.78
N PRO A 714 -6.02 24.41 1.27
CA PRO A 714 -5.48 23.20 0.65
C PRO A 714 -4.68 23.59 -0.58
N LEU A 715 -3.58 22.90 -0.86
CA LEU A 715 -2.73 23.27 -2.00
C LEU A 715 -3.51 23.25 -3.33
N PRO A 716 -3.46 24.30 -4.16
CA PRO A 716 -4.09 24.30 -5.48
C PRO A 716 -3.63 23.16 -6.38
N GLU A 717 -2.42 22.65 -6.17
CA GLU A 717 -1.84 21.50 -6.84
C GLU A 717 -2.69 20.23 -6.71
N LEU A 718 -3.50 20.09 -5.65
CA LEU A 718 -4.42 18.96 -5.46
C LEU A 718 -5.45 18.81 -6.59
N ALA A 719 -5.69 19.88 -7.36
CA ALA A 719 -6.51 19.81 -8.56
C ALA A 719 -5.96 18.82 -9.62
N SER A 720 -4.68 18.45 -9.54
CA SER A 720 -4.08 17.42 -10.43
C SER A 720 -4.65 16.02 -10.19
N LEU A 721 -5.24 15.77 -9.02
CA LEU A 721 -5.91 14.50 -8.71
C LEU A 721 -7.25 14.36 -9.43
N ARG A 722 -7.86 15.46 -9.88
CA ARG A 722 -9.18 15.43 -10.51
C ARG A 722 -9.15 14.65 -11.83
N GLU A 723 -10.13 13.78 -12.01
CA GLU A 723 -10.42 13.24 -13.34
C GLU A 723 -10.87 14.33 -14.33
N LYS A 724 -10.92 14.03 -15.63
CA LYS A 724 -11.13 15.07 -16.65
C LYS A 724 -12.52 15.72 -16.64
N LYS A 725 -13.53 15.07 -16.06
CA LYS A 725 -14.92 15.54 -16.12
C LYS A 725 -15.59 15.46 -14.76
N PRO A 726 -16.22 16.55 -14.28
CA PRO A 726 -17.01 16.50 -13.07
C PRO A 726 -18.41 15.94 -13.34
N HIS A 727 -19.01 15.41 -12.29
CA HIS A 727 -20.44 15.14 -12.18
C HIS A 727 -21.14 16.36 -11.54
N VAL A 728 -22.38 16.63 -11.95
CA VAL A 728 -23.21 17.66 -11.31
C VAL A 728 -24.03 17.00 -10.21
N ILE A 729 -23.88 17.46 -8.97
CA ILE A 729 -24.63 16.92 -7.83
C ILE A 729 -26.01 17.57 -7.81
N THR A 730 -27.06 16.79 -8.00
CA THR A 730 -28.45 17.27 -8.00
C THR A 730 -29.14 16.97 -6.67
N LYS A 731 -29.95 17.90 -6.18
CA LYS A 731 -30.73 17.73 -4.94
C LYS A 731 -31.61 16.47 -5.02
N GLY A 732 -31.58 15.65 -3.98
CA GLY A 732 -32.39 14.43 -3.84
C GLY A 732 -31.91 13.25 -4.69
N GLN A 733 -30.81 13.42 -5.44
CA GLN A 733 -30.10 12.33 -6.08
C GLN A 733 -28.99 11.82 -5.15
N GLU A 734 -28.89 10.50 -5.04
CA GLU A 734 -27.76 9.83 -4.41
C GLU A 734 -26.71 9.50 -5.47
N PHE A 735 -25.44 9.80 -5.17
CA PHE A 735 -24.29 9.46 -5.99
C PHE A 735 -23.46 8.40 -5.27
N HIS A 736 -23.13 7.32 -5.98
CA HIS A 736 -22.24 6.28 -5.48
C HIS A 736 -20.79 6.64 -5.81
N LEU A 737 -19.91 6.55 -4.82
CA LEU A 737 -18.47 6.73 -4.99
C LEU A 737 -17.83 5.36 -5.23
N GLU A 738 -17.67 4.97 -6.50
CA GLU A 738 -17.12 3.66 -6.90
C GLU A 738 -15.66 3.48 -6.49
N LYS A 739 -14.87 4.57 -6.43
CA LYS A 739 -13.51 4.56 -5.89
C LYS A 739 -13.46 4.95 -4.41
N GLY A 740 -14.44 5.73 -3.97
CA GLY A 740 -14.53 6.29 -2.62
C GLY A 740 -13.70 7.54 -2.38
N GLN A 741 -12.87 7.97 -3.35
CA GLN A 741 -12.17 9.25 -3.32
C GLN A 741 -12.84 10.27 -4.26
N ALA A 742 -13.15 11.45 -3.73
CA ALA A 742 -13.79 12.50 -4.51
C ALA A 742 -13.47 13.89 -3.95
N GLU A 743 -13.54 14.90 -4.81
CA GLU A 743 -13.63 16.31 -4.40
C GLU A 743 -15.02 16.86 -4.75
N LEU A 744 -15.71 17.40 -3.75
CA LEU A 744 -16.99 18.08 -3.92
C LEU A 744 -16.78 19.59 -3.83
N VAL A 745 -17.35 20.34 -4.76
CA VAL A 745 -17.28 21.80 -4.80
C VAL A 745 -18.67 22.38 -4.90
N PHE A 746 -18.99 23.32 -4.00
CA PHE A 746 -20.26 24.05 -4.00
C PHE A 746 -19.99 25.56 -3.90
N GLU A 747 -20.67 26.34 -4.74
CA GLU A 747 -20.59 27.81 -4.73
C GLU A 747 -21.94 28.46 -4.38
N PHE A 748 -21.91 29.49 -3.55
CA PHE A 748 -23.08 30.11 -2.93
C PHE A 748 -23.19 31.61 -3.25
N SER A 749 -24.43 32.11 -3.31
CA SER A 749 -24.76 33.54 -3.47
C SER A 749 -25.68 34.04 -2.35
N TRP A 750 -25.14 34.45 -1.20
CA TRP A 750 -25.97 34.91 -0.08
C TRP A 750 -26.80 36.15 -0.43
N ASP A 751 -28.11 36.05 -0.23
CA ASP A 751 -29.06 37.18 -0.21
C ASP A 751 -29.68 37.20 1.19
N ASN A 752 -29.32 38.22 1.99
CA ASN A 752 -29.45 38.29 3.46
C ASN A 752 -30.91 38.38 4.00
N GLY A 753 -31.89 37.82 3.31
CA GLY A 753 -33.32 38.01 3.62
C GLY A 753 -34.19 36.74 3.66
N ARG A 754 -33.67 35.55 3.33
CA ARG A 754 -34.43 34.30 3.37
C ARG A 754 -33.68 33.23 4.17
N GLU A 755 -34.43 32.46 4.96
CA GLU A 755 -33.91 31.26 5.61
C GLU A 755 -33.79 30.17 4.55
N GLU A 756 -32.55 29.85 4.15
CA GLU A 756 -32.24 28.79 3.21
C GLU A 756 -31.21 27.84 3.86
N THR A 757 -31.27 26.56 3.48
CA THR A 757 -30.42 25.52 4.08
C THR A 757 -29.78 24.69 2.99
N PHE A 758 -28.46 24.57 3.05
CA PHE A 758 -27.68 23.54 2.39
C PHE A 758 -27.49 22.37 3.35
N GLU A 759 -27.74 21.15 2.87
CA GLU A 759 -27.53 19.94 3.65
C GLU A 759 -26.98 18.82 2.77
N LEU A 760 -25.79 18.35 3.10
CA LEU A 760 -25.06 17.29 2.41
C LEU A 760 -24.85 16.12 3.35
N HIS A 761 -25.17 14.92 2.87
CA HIS A 761 -25.04 13.65 3.58
C HIS A 761 -23.95 12.81 2.92
N LEU A 762 -22.95 12.39 3.69
CA LEU A 762 -21.97 11.39 3.28
C LEU A 762 -22.22 10.12 4.09
N THR A 763 -22.44 9.00 3.42
CA THR A 763 -22.78 7.72 4.07
C THR A 763 -21.61 6.74 3.93
N PRO A 764 -20.93 6.37 5.03
CA PRO A 764 -19.94 5.30 5.02
C PRO A 764 -20.61 3.93 4.81
N THR A 765 -19.99 3.06 4.00
CA THR A 765 -20.51 1.76 3.58
C THR A 765 -20.76 0.79 4.74
N HIS A 766 -20.00 0.91 5.83
CA HIS A 766 -19.96 -0.04 6.95
C HIS A 766 -20.69 0.45 8.20
N THR A 767 -21.42 1.55 8.13
CA THR A 767 -22.01 2.19 9.33
C THR A 767 -23.52 2.01 9.44
N ASN A 768 -24.11 1.03 8.72
CA ASN A 768 -25.54 0.71 8.77
C ASN A 768 -26.45 1.95 8.57
N GLY A 769 -26.10 2.80 7.59
CA GLY A 769 -26.86 4.00 7.23
C GLY A 769 -26.65 5.22 8.13
N LYS A 770 -25.67 5.18 9.05
CA LYS A 770 -25.19 6.36 9.75
C LYS A 770 -24.41 7.27 8.79
N LYS A 771 -24.33 8.57 9.08
CA LYS A 771 -23.90 9.60 8.13
C LYS A 771 -23.03 10.67 8.78
N LEU A 772 -22.21 11.31 7.94
CA LEU A 772 -21.72 12.66 8.16
C LEU A 772 -22.72 13.63 7.55
N GLU A 773 -23.28 14.50 8.38
CA GLU A 773 -24.25 15.52 7.98
C GLU A 773 -23.58 16.89 8.05
N LEU A 774 -23.35 17.52 6.89
CA LEU A 774 -22.91 18.91 6.79
C LEU A 774 -24.11 19.80 6.50
N ARG A 775 -24.39 20.75 7.39
CA ARG A 775 -25.44 21.77 7.22
C ARG A 775 -24.81 23.16 7.14
N ILE A 776 -25.25 23.97 6.19
CA ILE A 776 -24.92 25.40 6.11
C ILE A 776 -26.22 26.18 6.00
N ASP A 777 -26.43 27.11 6.92
CA ASP A 777 -27.59 28.00 6.97
C ASP A 777 -27.20 29.39 7.52
N ASN A 778 -28.17 30.27 7.75
CA ASN A 778 -27.93 31.64 8.24
C ASN A 778 -27.26 31.69 9.64
N ASN A 779 -27.24 30.58 10.39
CA ASN A 779 -26.55 30.49 11.68
C ASN A 779 -25.09 30.06 11.54
N GLY A 780 -24.67 29.52 10.39
CA GLY A 780 -23.29 29.08 10.19
C GLY A 780 -23.13 27.71 9.51
N ILE A 781 -21.96 27.11 9.75
CA ILE A 781 -21.59 25.76 9.31
C ILE A 781 -21.74 24.81 10.49
N GLU A 782 -22.39 23.67 10.30
CA GLU A 782 -22.59 22.62 11.29
C GLU A 782 -22.22 21.26 10.70
N LEU A 783 -21.32 20.53 11.34
CA LEU A 783 -21.01 19.13 11.02
C LEU A 783 -21.49 18.21 12.16
N LYS A 784 -22.16 17.12 11.79
CA LYS A 784 -22.69 16.12 12.71
C LYS A 784 -22.36 14.69 12.25
N ARG A 785 -21.94 13.86 13.21
CA ARG A 785 -21.79 12.40 13.06
C ARG A 785 -23.00 11.73 13.68
N THR A 786 -23.80 10.99 12.90
CA THR A 786 -25.03 10.39 13.44
C THR A 786 -24.81 9.14 14.29
N TRP A 787 -23.56 8.64 14.36
CA TRP A 787 -23.16 7.50 15.18
C TRP A 787 -22.69 7.88 16.59
N VAL A 788 -22.56 9.17 16.90
CA VAL A 788 -22.11 9.68 18.20
C VAL A 788 -23.31 10.08 19.07
N ALA A 789 -23.36 9.62 20.34
CA ALA A 789 -24.53 9.76 21.26
C ALA A 789 -24.86 11.19 21.60
N SER A 790 -23.79 11.95 21.83
CA SER A 790 -23.91 13.28 22.39
C SER A 790 -24.25 14.23 21.26
N ASN A 791 -25.19 15.14 21.52
CA ASN A 791 -25.65 16.20 20.63
C ASN A 791 -24.55 17.27 20.38
N LYS A 792 -23.27 16.88 20.36
CA LYS A 792 -22.10 17.72 20.15
C LYS A 792 -21.96 17.99 18.66
N ARG A 793 -22.58 19.09 18.25
CA ARG A 793 -22.47 19.66 16.91
C ARG A 793 -21.13 20.37 16.79
N MET A 794 -20.41 20.13 15.70
CA MET A 794 -19.17 20.86 15.40
C MET A 794 -19.56 22.08 14.58
N VAL A 795 -19.65 23.24 15.25
CA VAL A 795 -20.27 24.45 14.68
C VAL A 795 -19.26 25.57 14.51
N VAL A 796 -19.40 26.28 13.39
CA VAL A 796 -18.84 27.62 13.19
C VAL A 796 -20.00 28.59 13.03
N TYR A 797 -20.26 29.38 14.07
CA TYR A 797 -21.36 30.33 14.09
C TYR A 797 -21.12 31.52 13.16
N ASN A 798 -22.19 32.02 12.53
CA ASN A 798 -22.22 33.18 11.66
C ASN A 798 -21.29 33.07 10.42
N ALA A 799 -20.88 31.85 10.05
CA ALA A 799 -20.14 31.61 8.83
C ALA A 799 -21.11 31.54 7.63
N MET A 800 -20.94 32.44 6.68
CA MET A 800 -21.70 32.44 5.42
C MET A 800 -20.72 32.26 4.26
N PRO A 801 -20.25 31.02 4.02
CA PRO A 801 -19.21 30.77 3.03
C PRO A 801 -19.74 30.95 1.61
N THR A 802 -18.97 31.61 0.75
CA THR A 802 -19.26 31.73 -0.68
C THR A 802 -18.88 30.49 -1.47
N LYS A 803 -17.97 29.67 -0.92
CA LYS A 803 -17.54 28.42 -1.53
C LYS A 803 -17.19 27.37 -0.48
N ILE A 804 -17.36 26.10 -0.79
CA ILE A 804 -16.82 25.00 0.00
C ILE A 804 -16.23 23.91 -0.90
N HIS A 805 -15.02 23.47 -0.56
CA HIS A 805 -14.36 22.28 -1.08
C HIS A 805 -14.42 21.18 -0.03
N ILE A 806 -14.74 19.95 -0.45
CA ILE A 806 -14.79 18.78 0.43
C ILE A 806 -13.98 17.68 -0.22
N PHE A 807 -12.86 17.31 0.38
CA PHE A 807 -12.01 16.21 -0.08
C PHE A 807 -12.36 14.95 0.69
N ILE A 808 -12.69 13.89 -0.03
CA ILE A 808 -13.02 12.58 0.49
C ILE A 808 -11.91 11.63 0.06
N ASP A 809 -11.33 10.91 1.01
CA ASP A 809 -10.44 9.78 0.80
C ASP A 809 -11.02 8.55 1.52
N LEU A 810 -10.28 7.44 1.54
CA LEU A 810 -10.71 6.18 2.15
C LEU A 810 -11.17 6.35 3.61
N ASP A 811 -10.32 6.94 4.46
CA ASP A 811 -10.58 7.10 5.89
C ASP A 811 -10.70 8.55 6.35
N THR A 812 -10.69 9.53 5.44
CA THR A 812 -10.69 10.95 5.80
C THR A 812 -11.66 11.76 4.97
N VAL A 813 -12.25 12.77 5.61
CA VAL A 813 -12.97 13.85 4.93
C VAL A 813 -12.45 15.17 5.45
N GLU A 814 -11.99 16.04 4.54
CA GLU A 814 -11.55 17.40 4.87
C GLU A 814 -12.44 18.45 4.20
N TYR A 815 -12.91 19.40 4.99
CA TYR A 815 -13.80 20.48 4.58
C TYR A 815 -13.01 21.79 4.55
N PHE A 816 -13.15 22.58 3.49
CA PHE A 816 -12.52 23.89 3.32
C PHE A 816 -13.53 24.89 2.78
N ALA A 817 -14.08 25.70 3.67
CA ALA A 817 -15.00 26.77 3.30
C ALA A 817 -14.23 28.10 3.12
N ASP A 818 -14.53 28.81 2.03
CA ASP A 818 -13.81 30.00 1.55
C ASP A 818 -12.29 29.81 1.58
N ASP A 819 -11.81 28.84 0.80
CA ASP A 819 -10.39 28.49 0.66
C ASP A 819 -9.68 28.18 1.99
N GLY A 820 -10.41 27.60 2.95
CA GLY A 820 -9.86 27.20 4.25
C GLY A 820 -9.85 28.33 5.28
N ARG A 821 -10.62 29.41 5.07
CA ARG A 821 -10.97 30.32 6.18
C ARG A 821 -11.62 29.56 7.34
N TRP A 822 -12.45 28.57 7.01
CA TRP A 822 -12.92 27.57 7.95
C TRP A 822 -12.60 26.19 7.40
N SER A 823 -11.72 25.49 8.10
CA SER A 823 -11.26 24.15 7.75
C SER A 823 -11.59 23.14 8.84
N GLY A 824 -11.78 21.88 8.45
CA GLY A 824 -12.01 20.81 9.39
C GLY A 824 -11.72 19.44 8.79
N ALA A 825 -11.00 18.59 9.52
CA ALA A 825 -10.70 17.22 9.13
C ALA A 825 -11.43 16.24 10.05
N ILE A 826 -12.01 15.19 9.46
CA ILE A 826 -12.61 14.08 10.19
C ILE A 826 -12.05 12.76 9.67
N ARG A 827 -11.75 11.85 10.60
CA ARG A 827 -11.41 10.47 10.29
C ARG A 827 -12.64 9.57 10.38
N LEU A 828 -12.78 8.66 9.45
CA LEU A 828 -13.77 7.59 9.45
C LEU A 828 -13.20 6.36 10.16
N PRO A 829 -14.02 5.66 10.93
CA PRO A 829 -13.54 4.48 11.66
C PRO A 829 -13.37 3.28 10.74
N GLU A 830 -12.43 2.38 11.08
CA GLU A 830 -12.20 1.09 10.39
C GLU A 830 -12.06 1.16 8.86
N ALA A 831 -11.67 2.31 8.32
CA ALA A 831 -11.79 2.51 6.90
C ALA A 831 -10.78 1.70 6.07
N SER A 832 -11.27 1.20 4.95
CA SER A 832 -10.58 0.41 3.93
C SER A 832 -11.26 0.67 2.58
N GLN A 833 -10.77 0.07 1.51
CA GLN A 833 -11.47 0.10 0.21
C GLN A 833 -12.92 -0.40 0.30
N GLU A 834 -13.24 -1.30 1.21
CA GLU A 834 -14.59 -1.80 1.43
C GLU A 834 -15.38 -0.98 2.47
N LYS A 835 -14.67 -0.25 3.35
CA LYS A 835 -15.20 0.50 4.50
C LYS A 835 -14.98 2.01 4.35
N ARG A 836 -15.39 2.61 3.23
CA ARG A 836 -15.17 4.02 2.86
C ARG A 836 -16.49 4.81 2.76
N ILE A 837 -16.45 6.08 2.37
CA ILE A 837 -17.69 6.77 1.95
C ILE A 837 -18.23 6.10 0.69
N GLY A 838 -19.42 5.53 0.79
CA GLY A 838 -20.09 4.86 -0.32
C GLY A 838 -21.01 5.79 -1.10
N THR A 839 -21.68 6.73 -0.42
CA THR A 839 -22.66 7.61 -1.07
C THR A 839 -22.56 9.07 -0.64
N VAL A 840 -22.89 9.95 -1.60
CA VAL A 840 -23.04 11.39 -1.44
C VAL A 840 -24.48 11.76 -1.81
N GLU A 841 -25.19 12.45 -0.91
CA GLU A 841 -26.56 12.89 -1.14
C GLU A 841 -26.72 14.36 -0.76
N LEU A 842 -27.09 15.22 -1.73
CA LEU A 842 -27.48 16.60 -1.45
C LEU A 842 -28.96 16.63 -1.03
N LYS A 843 -29.23 16.64 0.28
CA LYS A 843 -30.59 16.62 0.85
C LYS A 843 -31.33 17.93 0.64
N SER A 844 -30.64 19.02 0.88
CA SER A 844 -31.18 20.36 0.71
C SER A 844 -30.20 21.21 -0.06
N ALA A 845 -30.71 21.88 -1.09
CA ALA A 845 -29.97 22.86 -1.87
C ALA A 845 -30.69 24.21 -1.71
N PRO A 846 -30.00 25.25 -1.25
CA PRO A 846 -30.57 26.58 -1.19
C PRO A 846 -30.63 27.15 -2.62
N ARG A 847 -31.53 28.11 -2.89
CA ARG A 847 -31.71 28.67 -4.25
C ARG A 847 -30.47 29.41 -4.74
N MET A 848 -29.68 29.89 -3.78
CA MET A 848 -28.39 30.54 -3.97
C MET A 848 -27.24 29.62 -4.37
N LEU A 849 -27.43 28.29 -4.42
CA LEU A 849 -26.41 27.37 -4.90
C LEU A 849 -26.20 27.60 -6.41
N LYS A 850 -25.02 28.09 -6.80
CA LYS A 850 -24.65 28.38 -8.18
C LYS A 850 -24.01 27.20 -8.89
N GLU A 851 -23.17 26.47 -8.15
CA GLU A 851 -22.42 25.33 -8.66
C GLU A 851 -22.50 24.17 -7.66
N SER A 852 -22.58 22.95 -8.19
CA SER A 852 -22.48 21.71 -7.44
C SER A 852 -21.74 20.68 -8.29
N SER A 853 -20.43 20.60 -8.13
CA SER A 853 -19.58 19.68 -8.90
C SER A 853 -18.94 18.64 -7.99
N MET A 854 -18.82 17.42 -8.51
CA MET A 854 -18.09 16.31 -7.91
C MET A 854 -17.06 15.84 -8.92
N TRP A 855 -15.81 15.74 -8.49
CA TRP A 855 -14.73 15.17 -9.26
C TRP A 855 -14.31 13.88 -8.59
N ASP A 856 -14.31 12.77 -9.32
CA ASP A 856 -13.57 11.59 -8.87
C ASP A 856 -12.09 11.94 -8.83
N LEU A 857 -11.41 11.47 -7.78
CA LEU A 857 -9.99 11.69 -7.61
C LEU A 857 -9.23 10.44 -8.01
N ASN A 858 -8.17 10.62 -8.78
CA ASN A 858 -7.27 9.58 -9.24
C ASN A 858 -5.90 9.77 -8.58
N PRO A 859 -5.70 9.23 -7.37
CA PRO A 859 -4.35 9.10 -6.82
C PRO A 859 -3.50 8.31 -7.81
N HIS A 860 -2.26 8.72 -8.01
CA HIS A 860 -1.33 7.90 -8.77
C HIS A 860 -1.06 6.62 -7.97
N ASP A 861 -1.23 5.46 -8.61
CA ASP A 861 -0.88 4.18 -8.04
C ASP A 861 0.62 4.17 -7.74
N TYR A 862 0.98 4.39 -6.47
CA TYR A 862 2.23 3.83 -5.98
C TYR A 862 1.97 2.34 -5.83
N GLU A 863 2.33 1.58 -6.87
CA GLU A 863 2.71 0.19 -6.64
C GLU A 863 3.84 0.25 -5.61
N PHE A 864 3.54 -0.20 -4.38
CA PHE A 864 4.60 -0.78 -3.57
C PHE A 864 5.21 -1.85 -4.46
N LEU A 865 6.37 -1.56 -5.05
CA LEU A 865 7.16 -2.55 -5.76
C LEU A 865 7.49 -3.63 -4.71
N MET A 866 6.62 -4.64 -4.63
CA MET A 866 6.69 -5.77 -3.71
C MET A 866 7.71 -6.78 -4.21
#